data_AF-A0A552PW31-F1
#
_entry.id   AF-A0A552PW31-F1
#
_cell.length_a   1.000
_cell.length_b   1.000
_cell.length_c   1.000
_cell.angle_alpha   90.00
_cell.angle_beta   90.00
_cell.angle_gamma   90.00
#
_symmetry.space_group_name_H-M   'P 1'
#
loop_
_entity.id
_entity.type
_entity.pdbx_description
1 polymer ?
#
loop_
_entity_poly.entity_id
_entity_poly.type
_entity_poly.pdbx_seq_one_letter_code
_entity_poly.pdbx_strand_id
1 'polypeptide(L)'
;MSYIDRNQFSATFDIAIIGGGFSGSLVTANLLRDTGTPLSIALIERRKPLGTGIAYGTRDSGHLLNIPAGKMSAFEDDPEHFLHWLADNGYRSIDPASFVPRLVYGKYIRSILEEARDNAIADHRLETFTDAAIDLVLDGEKATITLKGGKKISAAKVVLALGNFPATVPQPLASLNSLSLRDAWQTETLADLKPDGTVLLVGTGLTMVDMVVSLAQRGFAGKIQAVSRHGLIPRSHRPTDPYPPFLTLETAPKTARGLLRRIRTEVKSAESQGHDWRAVLNALRPISQGLWHSLPIAERARFLRHLKAYWEVLRHRVADEIAGILDQAVESGQLTYHGGRIETAEDKNGCVEVTIRQRGTGNLLNLPLDRIINCTGASNDYRTITDPLVVHLRQRGLIRPHPLNCGIETADNGAILGPDGTASPTLYTLGNPRKGDLWETTAIPELRLQAAELARELLRSLKERISLPAAYSIAFRPAAPIFRQLFDRESSTYTYLIADPGTGEAILIDPVLEQVDRDRQILWQLGLRLGYTMETHVHADHITGAHRLRELTNCSILVPENAEVSDIDGYVRDGDIWIVAGQQLKAIATPGHTDSHIAYLIDEKSLLTGDALLIRGCGRTDFQNGSPEVLYKTVTEKLFTLPDDTLVYPCHDYLGRTVSSIGEEKRWNPRFAGRDREDFIQLMNNLNLPYPKKMTAALSANARGGKVVFVMDYQI
;
A
#
# COMPACT_ATOMS: atom_id res chain seq x y z
N MET A 1 -38.61 19.46 30.22
CA MET A 1 -38.06 19.20 28.88
C MET A 1 -36.82 20.04 28.71
N SER A 2 -35.66 19.46 29.01
CA SER A 2 -34.36 20.11 28.92
C SER A 2 -33.93 20.25 27.46
N TYR A 3 -33.56 21.46 27.07
CA TYR A 3 -32.83 21.76 25.84
C TYR A 3 -31.57 20.88 25.79
N ILE A 4 -31.53 19.90 24.87
CA ILE A 4 -30.30 19.19 24.52
C ILE A 4 -29.54 20.11 23.57
N ASP A 5 -28.40 20.59 24.05
CA ASP A 5 -27.43 21.39 23.33
C ASP A 5 -26.94 20.62 22.08
N ARG A 6 -27.33 21.08 20.88
CA ARG A 6 -27.01 20.43 19.60
C ARG A 6 -25.53 20.56 19.20
N ASN A 7 -24.68 21.20 20.02
CA ASN A 7 -23.24 21.36 19.77
C ASN A 7 -22.36 20.20 20.28
N GLN A 8 -22.93 19.12 20.84
CA GLN A 8 -22.16 17.99 21.38
C GLN A 8 -22.15 16.70 20.53
N PHE A 9 -22.66 16.71 19.29
CA PHE A 9 -22.57 15.52 18.44
C PHE A 9 -21.14 15.36 17.89
N SER A 10 -20.42 14.32 18.34
CA SER A 10 -19.15 13.89 17.75
C SER A 10 -19.37 13.48 16.30
N ALA A 11 -18.64 14.07 15.37
CA ALA A 11 -18.61 13.59 13.99
C ALA A 11 -18.07 12.13 14.01
N THR A 12 -18.87 11.20 13.48
CA THR A 12 -18.55 9.76 13.47
C THR A 12 -17.98 9.38 12.12
N PHE A 13 -16.83 8.69 12.11
CA PHE A 13 -16.12 8.21 10.93
C PHE A 13 -15.88 6.70 11.00
N ASP A 14 -15.65 6.09 9.86
CA ASP A 14 -15.21 4.68 9.80
C ASP A 14 -13.74 4.60 10.22
N ILE A 15 -12.92 5.51 9.70
CA ILE A 15 -11.48 5.56 9.96
C ILE A 15 -11.06 6.98 10.35
N ALA A 16 -10.28 7.12 11.40
CA ALA A 16 -9.53 8.33 11.69
C ALA A 16 -8.02 8.08 11.57
N ILE A 17 -7.31 8.98 10.90
CA ILE A 17 -5.87 8.91 10.68
C ILE A 17 -5.24 10.11 11.37
N ILE A 18 -4.43 9.86 12.41
CA ILE A 18 -3.73 10.90 13.16
C ILE A 18 -2.32 11.05 12.60
N GLY A 19 -2.09 12.17 11.91
CA GLY A 19 -0.87 12.50 11.17
C GLY A 19 -1.11 12.46 9.67
N GLY A 20 -0.99 13.62 9.02
CA GLY A 20 -1.13 13.82 7.57
C GLY A 20 0.21 14.02 6.87
N GLY A 21 1.30 13.46 7.42
CA GLY A 21 2.56 13.32 6.69
C GLY A 21 2.49 12.22 5.62
N PHE A 22 3.65 11.73 5.15
CA PHE A 22 3.73 10.68 4.13
C PHE A 22 2.86 9.46 4.47
N SER A 23 3.07 8.85 5.64
CA SER A 23 2.40 7.60 6.02
C SER A 23 0.89 7.73 6.06
N GLY A 24 0.36 8.76 6.73
CA GLY A 24 -1.09 8.95 6.82
C GLY A 24 -1.73 9.36 5.50
N SER A 25 -1.04 10.17 4.70
CA SER A 25 -1.53 10.55 3.37
C SER A 25 -1.60 9.35 2.44
N LEU A 26 -0.60 8.47 2.48
CA LEU A 26 -0.58 7.29 1.62
C LEU A 26 -1.58 6.23 2.07
N VAL A 27 -1.79 6.03 3.38
CA VAL A 27 -2.89 5.19 3.87
C VAL A 27 -4.24 5.76 3.40
N THR A 28 -4.43 7.08 3.50
CA THR A 28 -5.65 7.74 3.00
C THR A 28 -5.86 7.52 1.51
N ALA A 29 -4.81 7.70 0.69
CA ALA A 29 -4.88 7.52 -0.75
C ALA A 29 -5.19 6.07 -1.15
N ASN A 30 -4.53 5.08 -0.54
CA ASN A 30 -4.85 3.67 -0.80
C ASN A 30 -6.27 3.32 -0.34
N LEU A 31 -6.73 3.83 0.81
CA LEU A 31 -8.11 3.63 1.27
C LEU A 31 -9.14 4.17 0.27
N LEU A 32 -8.90 5.31 -0.34
CA LEU A 32 -9.79 5.90 -1.34
C LEU A 32 -9.70 5.20 -2.71
N ARG A 33 -8.52 4.66 -3.05
CA ARG A 33 -8.28 3.93 -4.31
C ARG A 33 -8.86 2.51 -4.29
N ASP A 34 -8.69 1.80 -3.17
CA ASP A 34 -8.93 0.35 -3.10
C ASP A 34 -10.32 -0.02 -2.57
N THR A 35 -11.09 0.95 -2.09
CA THR A 35 -12.44 0.69 -1.57
C THR A 35 -13.48 0.63 -2.68
N GLY A 36 -14.33 -0.40 -2.65
CA GLY A 36 -15.55 -0.48 -3.47
C GLY A 36 -16.80 0.07 -2.76
N THR A 37 -16.69 0.44 -1.48
CA THR A 37 -17.82 0.85 -0.62
C THR A 37 -17.63 2.26 -0.06
N PRO A 38 -18.69 3.07 0.09
CA PRO A 38 -18.63 4.38 0.73
C PRO A 38 -17.88 4.32 2.06
N LEU A 39 -17.00 5.29 2.28
CA LEU A 39 -16.10 5.32 3.43
C LEU A 39 -15.99 6.74 3.94
N SER A 40 -16.11 6.91 5.26
CA SER A 40 -15.89 8.17 5.94
C SER A 40 -14.54 8.17 6.66
N ILE A 41 -13.65 9.06 6.23
CA ILE A 41 -12.28 9.18 6.72
C ILE A 41 -12.08 10.56 7.36
N ALA A 42 -11.57 10.59 8.59
CA ALA A 42 -11.06 11.79 9.24
C ALA A 42 -9.53 11.82 9.17
N LEU A 43 -8.94 12.75 8.43
CA LEU A 43 -7.49 12.96 8.40
C LEU A 43 -7.12 14.15 9.30
N ILE A 44 -6.43 13.88 10.40
CA ILE A 44 -6.10 14.87 11.44
C ILE A 44 -4.61 15.21 11.35
N GLU A 45 -4.28 16.46 11.05
CA GLU A 45 -2.89 16.93 10.93
C GLU A 45 -2.74 18.31 11.55
N ARG A 46 -1.70 18.50 12.37
CA ARG A 46 -1.44 19.75 13.08
C ARG A 46 -0.73 20.81 12.22
N ARG A 47 -0.14 20.42 11.08
CA ARG A 47 0.63 21.28 10.17
C ARG A 47 -0.06 21.47 8.82
N LYS A 48 0.30 22.54 8.13
CA LYS A 48 0.01 22.72 6.70
C LYS A 48 1.32 22.91 5.93
N PRO A 49 1.37 22.48 4.66
CA PRO A 49 0.33 21.71 3.94
C PRO A 49 0.29 20.22 4.38
N LEU A 50 -0.76 19.50 4.01
CA LEU A 50 -0.83 18.03 4.15
C LEU A 50 0.23 17.35 3.27
N GLY A 51 0.47 16.06 3.46
CA GLY A 51 1.37 15.24 2.63
C GLY A 51 2.85 15.38 2.96
N THR A 52 3.30 16.52 3.47
CA THR A 52 4.74 16.80 3.58
C THR A 52 5.37 16.23 4.86
N GLY A 53 4.61 16.18 5.95
CA GLY A 53 5.15 15.85 7.27
C GLY A 53 6.38 16.71 7.62
N ILE A 54 7.27 16.17 8.47
CA ILE A 54 8.56 16.83 8.79
C ILE A 54 9.56 16.65 7.64
N ALA A 55 9.66 15.44 7.09
CA ALA A 55 10.73 15.06 6.17
C ALA A 55 10.68 15.83 4.84
N TYR A 56 9.49 16.14 4.33
CA TYR A 56 9.27 16.81 3.05
C TYR A 56 8.71 18.24 3.19
N GLY A 57 8.59 18.73 4.44
CA GLY A 57 8.15 20.09 4.75
C GLY A 57 9.26 21.14 4.74
N THR A 58 10.47 20.77 4.29
CA THR A 58 11.61 21.69 4.18
C THR A 58 11.35 22.80 3.15
N ARG A 59 11.92 23.98 3.39
CA ARG A 59 11.91 25.12 2.46
C ARG A 59 13.21 25.24 1.66
N ASP A 60 14.19 24.39 1.97
CA ASP A 60 15.52 24.40 1.37
C ASP A 60 15.54 23.47 0.15
N SER A 61 15.89 24.02 -1.01
CA SER A 61 15.94 23.27 -2.27
C SER A 61 17.14 22.33 -2.38
N GLY A 62 18.17 22.53 -1.55
CA GLY A 62 19.36 21.67 -1.49
C GLY A 62 19.13 20.42 -0.67
N HIS A 63 18.03 20.33 0.07
CA HIS A 63 17.65 19.13 0.82
C HIS A 63 17.16 18.05 -0.14
N LEU A 64 18.09 17.31 -0.73
CA LEU A 64 17.78 16.22 -1.66
C LEU A 64 17.23 14.98 -0.95
N LEU A 65 16.47 14.18 -1.71
CA LEU A 65 16.15 12.82 -1.34
C LEU A 65 17.43 12.00 -1.20
N ASN A 66 17.40 11.01 -0.31
CA ASN A 66 18.50 10.08 -0.08
C ASN A 66 18.24 8.72 -0.75
N ILE A 67 17.31 8.66 -1.69
CA ILE A 67 16.99 7.50 -2.51
C ILE A 67 16.75 8.01 -3.95
N PRO A 68 17.25 7.32 -4.98
CA PRO A 68 17.03 7.72 -6.37
C PRO A 68 15.56 7.77 -6.78
N ALA A 69 15.21 8.68 -7.69
CA ALA A 69 13.84 8.94 -8.15
C ALA A 69 13.09 7.67 -8.59
N GLY A 70 13.75 6.75 -9.31
CA GLY A 70 13.15 5.49 -9.77
C GLY A 70 12.78 4.51 -8.65
N LYS A 71 13.16 4.79 -7.40
CA LYS A 71 12.79 4.00 -6.21
C LYS A 71 11.90 4.79 -5.24
N MET A 72 11.31 5.89 -5.71
CA MET A 72 10.56 6.83 -4.87
C MET A 72 9.06 6.87 -5.20
N SER A 73 8.55 6.02 -6.08
CA SER A 73 7.10 5.90 -6.30
C SER A 73 6.38 5.60 -4.98
N ALA A 74 5.25 6.29 -4.78
CA ALA A 74 4.35 6.08 -3.65
C ALA A 74 3.55 4.76 -3.77
N PHE A 75 3.46 4.19 -4.95
CA PHE A 75 2.73 2.96 -5.23
C PHE A 75 3.70 1.85 -5.64
N GLU A 76 3.47 0.63 -5.18
CA GLU A 76 4.31 -0.51 -5.55
C GLU A 76 3.94 -1.05 -6.92
N ASP A 77 2.65 -1.11 -7.20
CA ASP A 77 2.04 -1.59 -8.43
C ASP A 77 2.20 -0.61 -9.61
N ASP A 78 2.59 0.63 -9.33
CA ASP A 78 3.04 1.61 -10.33
C ASP A 78 4.44 2.15 -9.94
N PRO A 79 5.52 1.44 -10.26
CA PRO A 79 6.88 1.82 -9.87
C PRO A 79 7.37 3.10 -10.56
N GLU A 80 6.76 3.51 -11.68
CA GLU A 80 7.16 4.69 -12.47
C GLU A 80 6.30 5.92 -12.17
N HIS A 81 5.26 5.80 -11.34
CA HIS A 81 4.33 6.89 -11.00
C HIS A 81 5.01 8.22 -10.65
N PHE A 82 6.08 8.20 -9.86
CA PHE A 82 6.80 9.43 -9.50
C PHE A 82 7.55 10.04 -10.69
N LEU A 83 8.11 9.21 -11.58
CA LEU A 83 8.80 9.67 -12.79
C LEU A 83 7.81 10.28 -13.79
N HIS A 84 6.66 9.65 -13.99
CA HIS A 84 5.56 10.21 -14.80
C HIS A 84 5.11 11.56 -14.24
N TRP A 85 4.84 11.61 -12.93
CA TRP A 85 4.45 12.86 -12.26
C TRP A 85 5.51 13.97 -12.43
N LEU A 86 6.80 13.63 -12.32
CA LEU A 86 7.89 14.59 -12.55
C LEU A 86 7.86 15.13 -13.98
N ALA A 87 7.72 14.26 -14.98
CA ALA A 87 7.67 14.64 -16.39
C ALA A 87 6.48 15.57 -16.70
N ASP A 88 5.30 15.25 -16.14
CA ASP A 88 4.07 16.02 -16.31
C ASP A 88 4.12 17.39 -15.61
N ASN A 89 4.88 17.49 -14.52
CA ASN A 89 5.06 18.72 -13.74
C ASN A 89 6.32 19.52 -14.13
N GLY A 90 6.87 19.26 -15.33
CA GLY A 90 7.95 20.07 -15.92
C GLY A 90 9.38 19.65 -15.53
N TYR A 91 9.55 18.55 -14.81
CA TYR A 91 10.86 18.00 -14.40
C TYR A 91 11.38 16.95 -15.40
N ARG A 92 11.29 17.24 -16.71
CA ARG A 92 11.55 16.27 -17.79
C ARG A 92 13.01 15.80 -17.93
N SER A 93 13.96 16.50 -17.31
CA SER A 93 15.39 16.17 -17.35
C SER A 93 15.85 15.25 -16.21
N ILE A 94 14.93 14.80 -15.36
CA ILE A 94 15.25 13.93 -14.21
C ILE A 94 15.29 12.47 -14.67
N ASP A 95 16.43 11.82 -14.49
CA ASP A 95 16.59 10.39 -14.75
C ASP A 95 16.24 9.53 -13.51
N PRO A 96 16.00 8.21 -13.66
CA PRO A 96 15.67 7.34 -12.52
C PRO A 96 16.74 7.24 -11.42
N ALA A 97 18.01 7.53 -11.73
CA ALA A 97 19.12 7.55 -10.78
C ALA A 97 19.30 8.92 -10.08
N SER A 98 18.65 9.98 -10.57
CA SER A 98 18.69 11.33 -9.99
C SER A 98 18.14 11.39 -8.55
N PHE A 99 18.68 12.31 -7.76
CA PHE A 99 18.23 12.61 -6.40
C PHE A 99 17.44 13.92 -6.38
N VAL A 100 16.12 13.83 -6.28
CA VAL A 100 15.21 14.99 -6.41
C VAL A 100 15.10 15.75 -5.07
N PRO A 101 14.94 17.09 -5.06
CA PRO A 101 14.69 17.85 -3.83
C PRO A 101 13.48 17.34 -3.04
N ARG A 102 13.62 17.23 -1.71
CA ARG A 102 12.55 16.76 -0.81
C ARG A 102 11.28 17.60 -0.87
N LEU A 103 11.40 18.91 -1.12
CA LEU A 103 10.24 19.78 -1.31
C LEU A 103 9.42 19.42 -2.57
N VAL A 104 10.08 18.93 -3.63
CA VAL A 104 9.40 18.48 -4.86
C VAL A 104 8.69 17.16 -4.59
N TYR A 105 9.33 16.25 -3.86
CA TYR A 105 8.66 15.03 -3.39
C TYR A 105 7.45 15.34 -2.49
N GLY A 106 7.54 16.37 -1.65
CA GLY A 106 6.40 16.87 -0.88
C GLY A 106 5.24 17.41 -1.73
N LYS A 107 5.51 17.93 -2.94
CA LYS A 107 4.46 18.29 -3.91
C LYS A 107 3.81 17.04 -4.49
N TYR A 108 4.59 16.03 -4.84
CA TYR A 108 4.10 14.75 -5.35
C TYR A 108 3.12 14.06 -4.37
N ILE A 109 3.48 13.93 -3.09
CA ILE A 109 2.58 13.30 -2.10
C ILE A 109 1.28 14.09 -1.91
N ARG A 110 1.31 15.42 -2.08
CA ARG A 110 0.10 16.25 -2.04
C ARG A 110 -0.80 15.99 -3.23
N SER A 111 -0.25 15.92 -4.43
CA SER A 111 -1.06 15.65 -5.62
C SER A 111 -1.72 14.28 -5.52
N ILE A 112 -1.04 13.26 -4.98
CA ILE A 112 -1.65 11.94 -4.74
C ILE A 112 -2.90 12.05 -3.87
N LEU A 113 -2.85 12.83 -2.78
CA LEU A 113 -3.99 12.99 -1.89
C LEU A 113 -5.12 13.79 -2.55
N GLU A 114 -4.78 14.79 -3.36
CA GLU A 114 -5.73 15.59 -4.14
C GLU A 114 -6.40 14.73 -5.22
N GLU A 115 -5.63 14.01 -6.02
CA GLU A 115 -6.09 13.06 -7.04
C GLU A 115 -6.95 11.95 -6.43
N ALA A 116 -6.53 11.36 -5.30
CA ALA A 116 -7.32 10.33 -4.62
C ALA A 116 -8.66 10.86 -4.11
N ARG A 117 -8.71 12.13 -3.66
CA ARG A 117 -9.97 12.77 -3.26
C ARG A 117 -10.84 13.08 -4.48
N ASP A 118 -10.26 13.59 -5.55
CA ASP A 118 -11.00 14.04 -6.73
C ASP A 118 -11.52 12.86 -7.57
N ASN A 119 -10.83 11.70 -7.53
CA ASN A 119 -11.24 10.45 -8.18
C ASN A 119 -12.08 9.53 -7.29
N ALA A 120 -12.30 9.89 -6.02
CA ALA A 120 -13.11 9.10 -5.10
C ALA A 120 -14.56 8.99 -5.62
N ILE A 121 -15.16 7.79 -5.54
CA ILE A 121 -16.61 7.59 -5.76
C ILE A 121 -17.39 8.63 -4.94
N ALA A 122 -18.46 9.19 -5.50
CA ALA A 122 -19.20 10.35 -4.97
C ALA A 122 -19.68 10.22 -3.51
N ASP A 123 -19.74 9.00 -2.96
CA ASP A 123 -20.22 8.71 -1.61
C ASP A 123 -19.09 8.60 -0.56
N HIS A 124 -17.81 8.72 -0.92
CA HIS A 124 -16.74 8.83 0.08
C HIS A 124 -16.74 10.20 0.76
N ARG A 125 -16.52 10.21 2.07
CA ARG A 125 -16.39 11.44 2.86
C ARG A 125 -14.99 11.54 3.46
N LEU A 126 -14.08 12.27 2.81
CA LEU A 126 -12.81 12.67 3.42
C LEU A 126 -12.95 14.05 4.08
N GLU A 127 -12.88 14.11 5.42
CA GLU A 127 -12.81 15.37 6.17
C GLU A 127 -11.39 15.55 6.71
N THR A 128 -10.81 16.74 6.49
CA THR A 128 -9.47 17.08 6.97
C THR A 128 -9.55 18.04 8.14
N PHE A 129 -8.83 17.74 9.22
CA PHE A 129 -8.78 18.54 10.44
C PHE A 129 -7.39 19.12 10.60
N THR A 130 -7.27 20.44 10.48
CA THR A 130 -6.02 21.14 10.82
C THR A 130 -5.96 21.40 12.32
N ASP A 131 -5.67 20.37 13.11
CA ASP A 131 -5.54 20.44 14.56
C ASP A 131 -4.67 19.29 15.09
N ALA A 132 -4.18 19.42 16.32
CA ALA A 132 -3.46 18.34 17.00
C ALA A 132 -4.45 17.45 17.77
N ALA A 133 -4.43 16.14 17.52
CA ALA A 133 -4.99 15.18 18.47
C ALA A 133 -4.15 15.19 19.76
N ILE A 134 -4.81 15.26 20.91
CA ILE A 134 -4.16 15.36 22.23
C ILE A 134 -4.57 14.25 23.20
N ASP A 135 -5.71 13.59 22.99
CA ASP A 135 -6.14 12.44 23.80
C ASP A 135 -6.94 11.47 22.92
N LEU A 136 -6.95 10.20 23.31
CA LEU A 136 -7.72 9.13 22.69
C LEU A 136 -8.25 8.21 23.77
N VAL A 137 -9.56 7.94 23.73
CA VAL A 137 -10.23 6.99 24.62
C VAL A 137 -10.93 5.93 23.78
N LEU A 138 -10.83 4.67 24.21
CA LEU A 138 -11.61 3.57 23.64
C LEU A 138 -12.91 3.40 24.43
N ASP A 139 -14.02 3.27 23.72
CA ASP A 139 -15.34 2.92 24.24
C ASP A 139 -15.87 1.71 23.46
N GLY A 140 -15.66 0.52 24.05
CA GLY A 140 -15.85 -0.76 23.37
C GLY A 140 -15.04 -0.83 22.08
N GLU A 141 -15.75 -0.89 20.95
CA GLU A 141 -15.15 -1.01 19.62
C GLU A 141 -14.83 0.33 18.95
N LYS A 142 -15.23 1.47 19.53
CA LYS A 142 -15.00 2.80 18.93
C LYS A 142 -13.93 3.56 19.69
N ALA A 143 -13.27 4.47 19.00
CA ALA A 143 -12.34 5.42 19.60
C ALA A 143 -12.92 6.84 19.53
N THR A 144 -12.77 7.59 20.61
CA THR A 144 -13.02 9.03 20.64
C THR A 144 -11.69 9.76 20.75
N ILE A 145 -11.39 10.59 19.74
CA ILE A 145 -10.19 11.41 19.64
C ILE A 145 -10.55 12.84 20.05
N THR A 146 -9.79 13.40 21.00
CA THR A 146 -9.94 14.81 21.40
C THR A 146 -8.87 15.64 20.71
N LEU A 147 -9.30 16.68 20.00
CA LEU A 147 -8.42 17.65 19.36
C LEU A 147 -8.09 18.80 20.33
N LYS A 148 -6.97 19.49 20.10
CA LYS A 148 -6.51 20.60 20.92
C LYS A 148 -7.51 21.76 20.94
N GLY A 149 -8.22 22.01 19.85
CA GLY A 149 -9.31 22.98 19.77
C GLY A 149 -10.59 22.56 20.51
N GLY A 150 -10.62 21.39 21.17
CA GLY A 150 -11.75 20.91 21.96
C GLY A 150 -12.76 20.05 21.20
N LYS A 151 -12.73 20.05 19.86
CA LYS A 151 -13.58 19.17 19.03
C LYS A 151 -13.24 17.70 19.31
N LYS A 152 -14.28 16.86 19.36
CA LYS A 152 -14.15 15.41 19.50
C LYS A 152 -14.58 14.71 18.22
N ILE A 153 -13.81 13.71 17.82
CA ILE A 153 -14.03 12.88 16.63
C ILE A 153 -14.20 11.44 17.09
N SER A 154 -15.27 10.77 16.65
CA SER A 154 -15.46 9.34 16.89
C SER A 154 -15.07 8.55 15.64
N ALA A 155 -14.35 7.44 15.80
CA ALA A 155 -14.01 6.56 14.69
C ALA A 155 -14.08 5.08 15.05
N ALA A 156 -14.45 4.22 14.10
CA ALA A 156 -14.41 2.77 14.31
C ALA A 156 -12.97 2.24 14.32
N LYS A 157 -12.10 2.76 13.47
CA LYS A 157 -10.67 2.43 13.41
C LYS A 157 -9.83 3.69 13.51
N VAL A 158 -8.66 3.60 14.14
CA VAL A 158 -7.70 4.71 14.26
C VAL A 158 -6.31 4.28 13.83
N VAL A 159 -5.70 5.07 12.95
CA VAL A 159 -4.31 4.92 12.53
C VAL A 159 -3.45 6.00 13.18
N LEU A 160 -2.44 5.59 13.95
CA LEU A 160 -1.45 6.48 14.55
C LEU A 160 -0.26 6.71 13.59
N ALA A 161 -0.46 7.54 12.57
CA ALA A 161 0.58 7.93 11.61
C ALA A 161 1.49 9.06 12.15
N LEU A 162 2.00 8.91 13.38
CA LEU A 162 2.62 9.99 14.16
C LEU A 162 3.98 10.47 13.63
N GLY A 163 4.63 9.70 12.76
CA GLY A 163 5.91 10.03 12.17
C GLY A 163 7.04 10.11 13.20
N ASN A 164 7.82 11.18 13.13
CA ASN A 164 9.00 11.40 13.97
C ASN A 164 8.75 12.50 15.00
N PHE A 165 9.22 12.27 16.23
CA PHE A 165 9.26 13.30 17.27
C PHE A 165 10.66 13.92 17.36
N PRO A 166 10.79 15.19 17.78
CA PRO A 166 12.09 15.78 18.05
C PRO A 166 12.90 14.93 19.04
N ALA A 167 14.21 14.84 18.85
CA ALA A 167 15.09 14.15 19.80
C ALA A 167 15.14 14.90 21.14
N THR A 168 15.24 14.13 22.23
CA THR A 168 15.56 14.70 23.54
C THR A 168 16.98 15.27 23.49
N VAL A 169 17.12 16.52 23.92
CA VAL A 169 18.43 17.16 24.05
C VAL A 169 19.26 16.41 25.10
N PRO A 170 20.47 15.94 24.77
CA PRO A 170 21.31 15.24 25.74
C PRO A 170 21.91 16.21 26.76
N GLN A 171 22.06 15.76 28.01
CA GLN A 171 22.92 16.47 28.96
C GLN A 171 24.39 16.42 28.50
N PRO A 172 25.21 17.46 28.74
CA PRO A 172 24.90 18.69 29.50
C PRO A 172 24.13 19.78 28.72
N LEU A 173 23.89 19.61 27.41
CA LEU A 173 23.33 20.65 26.54
C LEU A 173 21.93 21.11 26.94
N ALA A 174 21.14 20.25 27.57
CA ALA A 174 19.77 20.57 27.99
C ALA A 174 19.69 21.67 29.06
N SER A 175 20.82 22.04 29.67
CA SER A 175 20.90 23.14 30.65
C SER A 175 21.18 24.50 30.01
N LEU A 176 21.47 24.55 28.71
CA LEU A 176 21.74 25.79 27.98
C LEU A 176 20.46 26.55 27.67
N ASN A 177 20.58 27.87 27.52
CA ASN A 177 19.45 28.69 27.09
C ASN A 177 19.07 28.44 25.60
N SER A 178 17.84 28.78 25.22
CA SER A 178 17.30 28.57 23.87
C SER A 178 17.93 29.46 22.80
N LEU A 179 18.58 30.55 23.20
CA LEU A 179 19.40 31.37 22.32
C LEU A 179 20.79 30.79 22.16
N SER A 180 21.16 29.68 22.78
CA SER A 180 22.47 29.04 22.61
C SER A 180 22.34 27.70 21.91
N LEU A 181 21.27 26.96 22.24
CA LEU A 181 20.92 25.68 21.68
C LEU A 181 19.60 25.77 20.89
N ARG A 182 19.62 25.35 19.62
CA ARG A 182 18.42 25.18 18.78
C ARG A 182 18.33 23.75 18.26
N ASP A 183 17.11 23.30 17.95
CA ASP A 183 16.88 21.99 17.35
C ASP A 183 16.81 22.09 15.82
N ALA A 184 17.50 21.21 15.10
CA ALA A 184 17.61 21.28 13.64
C ALA A 184 16.27 21.28 12.88
N TRP A 185 15.18 20.82 13.52
CA TRP A 185 13.85 20.75 12.90
C TRP A 185 12.99 22.00 13.15
N GLN A 186 13.54 23.02 13.82
CA GLN A 186 12.87 24.31 14.01
C GLN A 186 13.06 25.22 12.78
N THR A 187 12.03 25.99 12.43
CA THR A 187 12.07 26.89 11.26
C THR A 187 13.15 27.97 11.38
N GLU A 188 13.30 28.54 12.58
CA GLU A 188 14.27 29.62 12.85
C GLU A 188 15.63 29.09 13.32
N THR A 189 15.97 27.82 13.09
CA THR A 189 17.25 27.23 13.59
C THR A 189 18.47 28.06 13.22
N LEU A 190 18.50 28.57 11.99
CA LEU A 190 19.63 29.30 11.40
C LEU A 190 19.45 30.82 11.39
N ALA A 191 18.36 31.35 11.98
CA ALA A 191 18.15 32.78 12.11
C ALA A 191 19.18 33.42 13.06
N ASP A 192 19.56 34.67 12.79
CA ASP A 192 20.46 35.48 13.61
C ASP A 192 21.88 34.91 13.80
N LEU A 193 22.31 34.00 12.92
CA LEU A 193 23.69 33.53 12.89
C LEU A 193 24.63 34.64 12.38
N LYS A 194 25.71 34.87 13.13
CA LYS A 194 26.80 35.75 12.67
C LYS A 194 27.41 35.17 11.39
N PRO A 195 27.58 35.93 10.30
CA PRO A 195 28.06 35.40 9.01
C PRO A 195 29.40 34.63 9.09
N ASP A 196 30.27 35.04 10.01
CA ASP A 196 31.60 34.50 10.29
C ASP A 196 31.69 33.75 11.65
N GLY A 197 30.53 33.45 12.26
CA GLY A 197 30.45 32.81 13.58
C GLY A 197 30.90 31.35 13.60
N THR A 198 30.90 30.73 14.78
CA THR A 198 31.22 29.32 14.97
C THR A 198 30.00 28.53 15.47
N VAL A 199 29.61 27.49 14.74
CA VAL A 199 28.47 26.64 15.09
C VAL A 199 28.90 25.21 15.39
N LEU A 200 28.27 24.58 16.38
CA LEU A 200 28.44 23.16 16.68
C LEU A 200 27.18 22.37 16.31
N LEU A 201 27.31 21.40 15.42
CA LEU A 201 26.29 20.44 15.04
C LEU A 201 26.45 19.17 15.89
N VAL A 202 25.44 18.83 16.70
CA VAL A 202 25.50 17.69 17.63
C VAL A 202 24.82 16.49 17.00
N GLY A 203 25.61 15.53 16.56
CA GLY A 203 25.19 14.44 15.68
C GLY A 203 25.81 14.62 14.29
N THR A 204 26.19 13.52 13.65
CA THR A 204 26.86 13.50 12.33
C THR A 204 26.08 12.69 11.29
N GLY A 205 24.76 12.52 11.49
CA GLY A 205 23.87 11.80 10.55
C GLY A 205 23.28 12.72 9.47
N LEU A 206 22.22 12.27 8.79
CA LEU A 206 21.58 13.01 7.69
C LEU A 206 21.06 14.40 8.11
N THR A 207 20.58 14.58 9.34
CA THR A 207 20.16 15.90 9.84
C THR A 207 21.31 16.90 9.92
N MET A 208 22.54 16.44 10.20
CA MET A 208 23.73 17.32 10.16
C MET A 208 24.04 17.73 8.73
N VAL A 209 23.94 16.79 7.78
CA VAL A 209 24.13 17.05 6.35
C VAL A 209 23.18 18.15 5.88
N ASP A 210 21.90 18.06 6.24
CA ASP A 210 20.90 19.08 5.92
C ASP A 210 21.29 20.47 6.43
N MET A 211 21.83 20.56 7.65
CA MET A 211 22.27 21.83 8.22
C MET A 211 23.50 22.39 7.51
N VAL A 212 24.48 21.56 7.13
CA VAL A 212 25.64 22.01 6.37
C VAL A 212 25.21 22.52 4.99
N VAL A 213 24.34 21.80 4.28
CA VAL A 213 23.78 22.23 2.99
C VAL A 213 23.05 23.57 3.14
N SER A 214 22.20 23.68 4.16
CA SER A 214 21.48 24.92 4.45
C SER A 214 22.39 26.11 4.79
N LEU A 215 23.50 25.89 5.48
CA LEU A 215 24.50 26.93 5.77
C LEU A 215 25.24 27.34 4.49
N ALA A 216 25.65 26.36 3.67
CA ALA A 216 26.33 26.62 2.40
C ALA A 216 25.44 27.44 1.44
N GLN A 217 24.16 27.09 1.31
CA GLN A 217 23.22 27.84 0.46
C GLN A 217 22.99 29.29 0.92
N ARG A 218 23.13 29.56 2.22
CA ARG A 218 23.04 30.90 2.79
C ARG A 218 24.34 31.69 2.69
N GLY A 219 25.40 31.10 2.13
CA GLY A 219 26.72 31.73 2.07
C GLY A 219 27.37 31.94 3.43
N PHE A 220 27.06 31.10 4.42
CA PHE A 220 27.71 31.17 5.73
C PHE A 220 29.22 30.96 5.57
N ALA A 221 30.03 31.90 6.06
CA ALA A 221 31.49 31.92 5.91
C ALA A 221 32.22 31.48 7.19
N GLY A 222 31.48 31.33 8.29
CA GLY A 222 31.99 30.94 9.59
C GLY A 222 32.43 29.48 9.70
N LYS A 223 32.84 29.07 10.91
CA LYS A 223 33.33 27.71 11.20
C LYS A 223 32.20 26.78 11.64
N ILE A 224 32.22 25.56 11.13
CA ILE A 224 31.27 24.49 11.45
C ILE A 224 32.02 23.36 12.15
N GLN A 225 31.64 23.09 13.39
CA GLN A 225 32.11 21.95 14.17
C GLN A 225 31.00 20.91 14.19
N ALA A 226 31.30 19.63 14.01
CA ALA A 226 30.30 18.57 14.10
C ALA A 226 30.79 17.45 15.01
N VAL A 227 29.99 17.05 16.01
CA VAL A 227 30.41 16.06 17.02
C VAL A 227 29.47 14.88 17.09
N SER A 228 30.00 13.66 17.15
CA SER A 228 29.23 12.47 17.51
C SER A 228 30.07 11.45 18.25
N ARG A 229 29.43 10.48 18.89
CA ARG A 229 30.09 9.42 19.69
C ARG A 229 31.19 8.66 18.95
N HIS A 230 31.10 8.56 17.62
CA HIS A 230 32.03 7.81 16.79
C HIS A 230 32.71 8.66 15.71
N GLY A 231 32.21 9.87 15.43
CA GLY A 231 32.71 10.69 14.31
C GLY A 231 32.42 10.11 12.92
N LEU A 232 31.47 9.17 12.82
CA LEU A 232 31.10 8.56 11.54
C LEU A 232 30.19 9.49 10.74
N ILE A 233 30.35 9.51 9.42
CA ILE A 233 29.57 10.34 8.49
C ILE A 233 28.89 9.46 7.42
N PRO A 234 27.67 9.82 6.96
CA PRO A 234 27.00 9.16 5.85
C PRO A 234 27.89 9.03 4.62
N ARG A 235 27.84 7.87 3.94
CA ARG A 235 28.58 7.63 2.70
C ARG A 235 27.79 8.10 1.48
N SER A 236 28.48 8.41 0.37
CA SER A 236 27.84 8.68 -0.93
C SER A 236 27.24 7.40 -1.54
N HIS A 237 26.13 7.54 -2.26
CA HIS A 237 25.42 6.45 -2.92
C HIS A 237 26.26 5.67 -3.92
N ARG A 238 27.01 6.35 -4.80
CA ARG A 238 27.81 5.84 -5.95
C ARG A 238 27.16 4.71 -6.78
N PRO A 239 27.17 4.76 -8.13
CA PRO A 239 26.65 3.68 -8.96
C PRO A 239 27.33 2.33 -8.65
N THR A 240 26.55 1.26 -8.63
CA THR A 240 27.05 -0.11 -8.46
C THR A 240 26.25 -1.09 -9.30
N ASP A 241 26.92 -2.09 -9.86
CA ASP A 241 26.26 -3.23 -10.47
C ASP A 241 25.52 -4.06 -9.41
N PRO A 242 24.40 -4.74 -9.78
CA PRO A 242 23.72 -5.67 -8.89
C PRO A 242 24.66 -6.77 -8.38
N TYR A 243 24.49 -7.18 -7.13
CA TYR A 243 25.22 -8.30 -6.53
C TYR A 243 24.24 -9.43 -6.18
N PRO A 244 24.59 -10.70 -6.44
CA PRO A 244 23.69 -11.82 -6.18
C PRO A 244 23.34 -11.93 -4.68
N PRO A 245 22.14 -12.42 -4.33
CA PRO A 245 21.81 -12.78 -2.97
C PRO A 245 22.78 -13.83 -2.44
N PHE A 246 23.37 -13.58 -1.27
CA PHE A 246 24.35 -14.48 -0.64
C PHE A 246 23.83 -15.08 0.67
N LEU A 247 22.72 -14.59 1.20
CA LEU A 247 22.18 -14.98 2.50
C LEU A 247 20.68 -15.28 2.35
N THR A 248 20.20 -16.32 3.02
CA THR A 248 18.76 -16.61 3.19
C THR A 248 18.40 -16.54 4.67
N LEU A 249 17.10 -16.45 5.00
CA LEU A 249 16.67 -16.43 6.42
C LEU A 249 17.05 -17.73 7.16
N GLU A 250 17.10 -18.85 6.44
CA GLU A 250 17.50 -20.17 6.97
C GLU A 250 19.00 -20.24 7.25
N THR A 251 19.82 -19.75 6.32
CA THR A 251 21.30 -19.78 6.42
C THR A 251 21.88 -18.62 7.23
N ALA A 252 21.06 -17.62 7.56
CA ALA A 252 21.47 -16.43 8.29
C ALA A 252 21.90 -16.75 9.74
N PRO A 253 23.10 -16.30 10.17
CA PRO A 253 23.48 -16.37 11.58
C PRO A 253 22.45 -15.67 12.49
N LYS A 254 22.05 -16.32 13.58
CA LYS A 254 21.06 -15.78 14.54
C LYS A 254 21.65 -14.86 15.62
N THR A 255 22.85 -14.31 15.38
CA THR A 255 23.50 -13.35 16.28
C THR A 255 24.00 -12.13 15.52
N ALA A 256 23.98 -10.96 16.16
CA ALA A 256 24.45 -9.73 15.55
C ALA A 256 25.94 -9.82 15.14
N ARG A 257 26.76 -10.50 15.96
CA ARG A 257 28.17 -10.76 15.65
C ARG A 257 28.34 -11.70 14.45
N GLY A 258 27.51 -12.75 14.39
CA GLY A 258 27.52 -13.71 13.28
C GLY A 258 27.18 -13.04 11.95
N LEU A 259 26.11 -12.24 11.92
CA LEU A 259 25.71 -11.48 10.73
C LEU A 259 26.83 -10.51 10.30
N LEU A 260 27.40 -9.74 11.24
CA LEU A 260 28.50 -8.85 10.93
C LEU A 260 29.70 -9.59 10.32
N ARG A 261 30.09 -10.74 10.89
CA ARG A 261 31.20 -11.55 10.37
C ARG A 261 30.89 -12.03 8.96
N ARG A 262 29.68 -12.56 8.73
CA ARG A 262 29.27 -13.06 7.43
C ARG A 262 29.27 -11.96 6.37
N ILE A 263 28.66 -10.80 6.67
CA ILE A 263 28.62 -9.65 5.76
C ILE A 263 30.04 -9.16 5.44
N ARG A 264 30.93 -9.08 6.43
CA ARG A 264 32.33 -8.69 6.18
C ARG A 264 33.11 -9.68 5.32
N THR A 265 32.88 -10.99 5.51
CA THR A 265 33.47 -12.01 4.66
C THR A 265 32.98 -11.85 3.22
N GLU A 266 31.68 -11.62 3.04
CA GLU A 266 31.08 -11.42 1.73
C GLU A 266 31.63 -10.18 1.04
N VAL A 267 31.70 -9.05 1.74
CA VAL A 267 32.28 -7.81 1.21
C VAL A 267 33.71 -8.03 0.70
N LYS A 268 34.56 -8.74 1.46
CA LYS A 268 35.93 -9.04 1.00
C LYS A 268 35.94 -9.93 -0.24
N SER A 269 35.04 -10.90 -0.33
CA SER A 269 34.93 -11.77 -1.50
C SER A 269 34.46 -10.99 -2.74
N ALA A 270 33.44 -10.15 -2.58
CA ALA A 270 32.93 -9.26 -3.61
C ALA A 270 34.02 -8.30 -4.12
N GLU A 271 34.78 -7.67 -3.20
CA GLU A 271 35.89 -6.78 -3.54
C GLU A 271 36.99 -7.50 -4.32
N SER A 272 37.30 -8.76 -3.98
CA SER A 272 38.26 -9.58 -4.74
C SER A 272 37.80 -9.93 -6.17
N GLN A 273 36.48 -9.79 -6.43
CA GLN A 273 35.85 -10.00 -7.73
C GLN A 273 35.55 -8.68 -8.46
N GLY A 274 35.97 -7.53 -7.91
CA GLY A 274 35.76 -6.22 -8.52
C GLY A 274 34.45 -5.52 -8.16
N HIS A 275 33.64 -6.08 -7.25
CA HIS A 275 32.40 -5.46 -6.79
C HIS A 275 32.63 -4.53 -5.57
N ASP A 276 31.92 -3.40 -5.53
CA ASP A 276 31.93 -2.48 -4.38
C ASP A 276 31.08 -3.01 -3.21
N TRP A 277 31.51 -2.79 -1.96
CA TRP A 277 30.78 -3.19 -0.74
C TRP A 277 29.32 -2.74 -0.70
N ARG A 278 29.00 -1.63 -1.38
CA ARG A 278 27.63 -1.11 -1.49
C ARG A 278 26.69 -2.08 -2.16
N ALA A 279 27.16 -2.80 -3.18
CA ALA A 279 26.37 -3.78 -3.91
C ALA A 279 25.98 -4.94 -2.99
N VAL A 280 26.92 -5.41 -2.16
CA VAL A 280 26.68 -6.45 -1.14
C VAL A 280 25.63 -5.99 -0.12
N LEU A 281 25.73 -4.77 0.39
CA LEU A 281 24.70 -4.26 1.31
C LEU A 281 23.34 -4.04 0.65
N ASN A 282 23.32 -3.65 -0.63
CA ASN A 282 22.07 -3.52 -1.38
C ASN A 282 21.38 -4.89 -1.54
N ALA A 283 22.13 -5.97 -1.74
CA ALA A 283 21.61 -7.34 -1.84
C ALA A 283 20.95 -7.86 -0.55
N LEU A 284 21.24 -7.26 0.61
CA LEU A 284 20.58 -7.60 1.88
C LEU A 284 19.17 -7.02 2.01
N ARG A 285 18.81 -6.02 1.18
CA ARG A 285 17.57 -5.26 1.37
C ARG A 285 16.31 -6.14 1.42
N PRO A 286 16.09 -7.08 0.49
CA PRO A 286 14.85 -7.87 0.46
C PRO A 286 14.63 -8.70 1.73
N ILE A 287 15.69 -9.10 2.41
CA ILE A 287 15.63 -9.96 3.60
C ILE A 287 15.89 -9.22 4.91
N SER A 288 16.23 -7.93 4.87
CA SER A 288 16.68 -7.16 6.04
C SER A 288 15.67 -7.17 7.19
N GLN A 289 14.37 -7.10 6.88
CA GLN A 289 13.29 -7.22 7.86
C GLN A 289 13.25 -8.61 8.50
N GLY A 290 13.28 -9.66 7.67
CA GLY A 290 13.27 -11.04 8.18
C GLY A 290 14.50 -11.35 9.02
N LEU A 291 15.67 -10.80 8.66
CA LEU A 291 16.89 -10.91 9.48
C LEU A 291 16.69 -10.28 10.86
N TRP A 292 16.13 -9.07 10.91
CA TRP A 292 15.81 -8.41 12.17
C TRP A 292 14.84 -9.24 13.01
N HIS A 293 13.75 -9.74 12.40
CA HIS A 293 12.76 -10.57 13.10
C HIS A 293 13.38 -11.85 13.66
N SER A 294 14.29 -12.48 12.90
CA SER A 294 14.92 -13.73 13.32
C SER A 294 15.94 -13.58 14.47
N LEU A 295 16.36 -12.35 14.79
CA LEU A 295 17.28 -12.09 15.90
C LEU A 295 16.50 -12.08 17.23
N PRO A 296 16.99 -12.81 18.27
CA PRO A 296 16.49 -12.65 19.63
C PRO A 296 16.59 -11.20 20.11
N ILE A 297 15.69 -10.78 21.00
CA ILE A 297 15.64 -9.40 21.52
C ILE A 297 16.99 -8.90 22.07
N ALA A 298 17.75 -9.78 22.73
CA ALA A 298 19.08 -9.48 23.25
C ALA A 298 20.10 -9.19 22.13
N GLU A 299 19.99 -9.85 20.97
CA GLU A 299 20.85 -9.60 19.81
C GLU A 299 20.44 -8.34 19.07
N ARG A 300 19.13 -8.05 18.95
CA ARG A 300 18.63 -6.77 18.45
C ARG A 300 19.14 -5.61 19.30
N ALA A 301 19.04 -5.71 20.63
CA ALA A 301 19.60 -4.72 21.56
C ALA A 301 21.12 -4.57 21.40
N ARG A 302 21.85 -5.68 21.18
CA ARG A 302 23.29 -5.66 20.91
C ARG A 302 23.62 -4.94 19.60
N PHE A 303 22.86 -5.17 18.54
CA PHE A 303 22.97 -4.45 17.28
C PHE A 303 22.75 -2.95 17.50
N LEU A 304 21.67 -2.55 18.18
CA LEU A 304 21.36 -1.15 18.44
C LEU A 304 22.47 -0.43 19.22
N ARG A 305 23.08 -1.12 20.18
CA ARG A 305 24.15 -0.56 21.01
C ARG A 305 25.47 -0.40 20.27
N HIS A 306 25.83 -1.38 19.43
CA HIS A 306 27.20 -1.50 18.91
C HIS A 306 27.34 -1.29 17.40
N LEU A 307 26.31 -1.64 16.63
CA LEU A 307 26.39 -1.70 15.16
C LEU A 307 25.52 -0.66 14.45
N LYS A 308 24.45 -0.18 15.09
CA LYS A 308 23.53 0.81 14.51
C LYS A 308 24.24 2.00 13.86
N ALA A 309 25.19 2.63 14.56
CA ALA A 309 25.88 3.80 14.02
C ALA A 309 26.68 3.51 12.73
N TYR A 310 27.24 2.31 12.61
CA TYR A 310 27.93 1.87 11.39
C TYR A 310 26.94 1.52 10.29
N TRP A 311 25.85 0.83 10.64
CA TRP A 311 24.79 0.50 9.71
C TRP A 311 24.17 1.76 9.10
N GLU A 312 23.82 2.75 9.91
CA GLU A 312 23.16 3.98 9.46
C GLU A 312 24.01 4.74 8.44
N VAL A 313 25.32 4.89 8.64
CA VAL A 313 26.17 5.62 7.69
C VAL A 313 26.44 4.87 6.39
N LEU A 314 26.36 3.54 6.41
CA LEU A 314 26.54 2.69 5.23
C LEU A 314 25.25 2.48 4.45
N ARG A 315 24.09 2.48 5.13
CA ARG A 315 22.77 2.19 4.55
C ARG A 315 22.02 3.47 4.15
N HIS A 316 22.08 4.51 4.97
CA HIS A 316 21.41 5.79 4.73
C HIS A 316 22.42 6.79 4.17
N ARG A 317 22.69 6.59 2.88
CA ARG A 317 23.69 7.32 2.11
C ARG A 317 23.15 8.68 1.65
N VAL A 318 24.05 9.57 1.25
CA VAL A 318 23.72 10.86 0.63
C VAL A 318 23.92 10.83 -0.89
N ALA A 319 23.26 11.74 -1.60
CA ALA A 319 23.54 11.98 -3.02
C ALA A 319 25.00 12.42 -3.21
N ASP A 320 25.60 12.11 -4.36
CA ASP A 320 27.03 12.39 -4.60
C ASP A 320 27.32 13.90 -4.62
N GLU A 321 26.40 14.68 -5.17
CA GLU A 321 26.43 16.15 -5.17
C GLU A 321 26.47 16.72 -3.74
N ILE A 322 25.70 16.13 -2.82
CA ILE A 322 25.67 16.53 -1.41
C ILE A 322 26.96 16.13 -0.70
N ALA A 323 27.54 14.97 -1.06
CA ALA A 323 28.85 14.60 -0.55
C ALA A 323 29.92 15.63 -0.98
N GLY A 324 29.86 16.12 -2.24
CA GLY A 324 30.75 17.17 -2.72
C GLY A 324 30.70 18.47 -1.91
N ILE A 325 29.50 18.89 -1.47
CA ILE A 325 29.34 20.07 -0.58
C ILE A 325 30.05 19.83 0.76
N LEU A 326 29.90 18.64 1.34
CA LEU A 326 30.55 18.30 2.61
C LEU A 326 32.08 18.24 2.45
N ASP A 327 32.56 17.62 1.38
CA ASP A 327 33.99 17.48 1.09
C ASP A 327 34.63 18.86 0.90
N GLN A 328 34.02 19.76 0.12
CA GLN A 328 34.48 21.13 -0.05
C GLN A 328 34.53 21.92 1.26
N ALA A 329 33.53 21.75 2.13
CA ALA A 329 33.52 22.39 3.44
C ALA A 329 34.65 21.87 4.34
N VAL A 330 35.00 20.59 4.25
CA VAL A 330 36.13 20.00 4.99
C VAL A 330 37.47 20.47 4.43
N GLU A 331 37.64 20.43 3.10
CA GLU A 331 38.89 20.81 2.42
C GLU A 331 39.25 22.29 2.63
N SER A 332 38.24 23.18 2.65
CA SER A 332 38.41 24.60 2.98
C SER A 332 38.68 24.84 4.48
N GLY A 333 38.62 23.81 5.32
CA GLY A 333 38.72 23.91 6.77
C GLY A 333 37.52 24.61 7.41
N GLN A 334 36.40 24.72 6.69
CA GLN A 334 35.16 25.28 7.21
C GLN A 334 34.46 24.29 8.15
N LEU A 335 34.40 23.01 7.78
CA LEU A 335 33.78 21.92 8.53
C LEU A 335 34.82 21.01 9.17
N THR A 336 34.67 20.72 10.47
CA THR A 336 35.52 19.77 11.20
C THR A 336 34.69 18.77 11.98
N TYR A 337 35.00 17.48 11.83
CA TYR A 337 34.32 16.40 12.53
C TYR A 337 35.08 15.96 13.79
N HIS A 338 34.34 15.71 14.86
CA HIS A 338 34.84 15.25 16.15
C HIS A 338 34.17 13.93 16.53
N GLY A 339 34.98 12.89 16.69
CA GLY A 339 34.58 11.67 17.40
C GLY A 339 34.76 11.88 18.90
N GLY A 340 33.70 11.87 19.70
CA GLY A 340 33.82 12.15 21.13
C GLY A 340 32.49 12.27 21.88
N ARG A 341 32.58 12.70 23.14
CA ARG A 341 31.42 13.02 23.97
C ARG A 341 31.57 14.45 24.49
N ILE A 342 30.49 15.20 24.48
CA ILE A 342 30.40 16.49 25.17
C ILE A 342 30.40 16.20 26.67
N GLU A 343 31.34 16.78 27.41
CA GLU A 343 31.45 16.64 28.86
C GLU A 343 30.79 17.79 29.60
N THR A 344 31.04 19.01 29.14
CA THR A 344 30.49 20.24 29.70
C THR A 344 29.99 21.13 28.57
N ALA A 345 28.99 21.95 28.89
CA ALA A 345 28.50 23.00 28.02
C ALA A 345 27.95 24.13 28.90
N GLU A 346 28.49 25.33 28.77
CA GLU A 346 28.18 26.47 29.63
C GLU A 346 27.99 27.74 28.80
N ASP A 347 26.98 28.53 29.13
CA ASP A 347 26.80 29.88 28.59
C ASP A 347 27.79 30.83 29.26
N LYS A 348 28.65 31.49 28.49
CA LYS A 348 29.65 32.46 28.98
C LYS A 348 29.75 33.67 28.07
N ASN A 349 29.53 34.86 28.64
CA ASN A 349 29.78 36.15 27.98
C ASN A 349 29.19 36.30 26.57
N GLY A 350 27.98 35.77 26.33
CA GLY A 350 27.31 35.84 25.03
C GLY A 350 27.75 34.78 24.01
N CYS A 351 28.61 33.83 24.42
CA CYS A 351 29.00 32.64 23.67
C CYS A 351 28.70 31.37 24.48
N VAL A 352 28.85 30.20 23.87
CA VAL A 352 28.75 28.89 24.53
C VAL A 352 30.11 28.22 24.53
N GLU A 353 30.61 27.84 25.69
CA GLU A 353 31.84 27.06 25.81
C GLU A 353 31.48 25.58 25.95
N VAL A 354 32.02 24.75 25.06
CA VAL A 354 31.78 23.30 25.06
C VAL A 354 33.10 22.55 25.17
N THR A 355 33.19 21.61 26.10
CA THR A 355 34.31 20.68 26.19
C THR A 355 33.92 19.34 25.59
N ILE A 356 34.67 18.90 24.57
CA ILE A 356 34.54 17.59 23.94
C ILE A 356 35.69 16.70 24.40
N ARG A 357 35.38 15.59 25.06
CA ARG A 357 36.35 14.50 25.26
C ARG A 357 36.43 13.67 24.00
N GLN A 358 37.59 13.73 23.35
CA GLN A 358 37.86 13.03 22.10
C GLN A 358 37.92 11.51 22.30
N ARG A 359 37.34 10.79 21.36
CA ARG A 359 37.34 9.33 21.33
C ARG A 359 38.75 8.82 21.01
N GLY A 360 39.19 7.77 21.69
CA GLY A 360 40.47 7.10 21.43
C GLY A 360 41.63 7.74 22.18
N THR A 361 41.76 9.07 22.14
CA THR A 361 42.82 9.80 22.86
C THR A 361 42.42 10.18 24.28
N GLY A 362 41.13 10.48 24.52
CA GLY A 362 40.65 11.02 25.79
C GLY A 362 40.98 12.50 26.01
N ASN A 363 41.63 13.16 25.05
CA ASN A 363 41.97 14.58 25.14
C ASN A 363 40.71 15.44 25.23
N LEU A 364 40.81 16.54 25.99
CA LEU A 364 39.75 17.53 26.11
C LEU A 364 39.98 18.65 25.09
N LEU A 365 38.98 18.89 24.26
CA LEU A 365 38.93 19.98 23.30
C LEU A 365 37.90 21.00 23.76
N ASN A 366 38.33 22.22 24.08
CA ASN A 366 37.45 23.32 24.43
C ASN A 366 37.13 24.15 23.19
N LEU A 367 35.85 24.37 22.93
CA LEU A 367 35.36 25.13 21.79
C LEU A 367 34.48 26.28 22.26
N PRO A 368 34.89 27.54 22.04
CA PRO A 368 33.98 28.68 22.10
C PRO A 368 33.10 28.69 20.84
N LEU A 369 31.79 28.85 21.02
CA LEU A 369 30.79 28.72 19.97
C LEU A 369 29.77 29.87 20.05
N ASP A 370 29.25 30.28 18.91
CA ASP A 370 28.10 31.19 18.82
C ASP A 370 26.75 30.44 18.84
N ARG A 371 26.75 29.17 18.41
CA ARG A 371 25.53 28.34 18.33
C ARG A 371 25.82 26.86 18.52
N ILE A 372 24.88 26.17 19.16
CA ILE A 372 24.76 24.72 19.10
C ILE A 372 23.44 24.37 18.41
N ILE A 373 23.52 23.43 17.48
CA ILE A 373 22.36 22.87 16.77
C ILE A 373 22.27 21.38 17.07
N ASN A 374 21.16 20.95 17.66
CA ASN A 374 20.89 19.54 17.91
C ASN A 374 20.51 18.83 16.60
N CYS A 375 21.43 17.99 16.11
CA CYS A 375 21.28 17.16 14.92
C CYS A 375 21.16 15.66 15.27
N THR A 376 20.72 15.32 16.49
CA THR A 376 20.63 13.93 16.96
C THR A 376 19.45 13.15 16.37
N GLY A 377 18.67 13.79 15.49
CA GLY A 377 17.62 13.18 14.69
C GLY A 377 16.29 13.10 15.44
N ALA A 378 15.56 11.99 15.23
CA ALA A 378 14.25 11.77 15.84
C ALA A 378 14.34 10.99 17.16
N SER A 379 13.48 11.34 18.12
CA SER A 379 13.16 10.44 19.24
C SER A 379 12.22 9.33 18.77
N ASN A 380 12.57 8.11 19.15
CA ASN A 380 11.76 6.92 18.91
C ASN A 380 11.41 6.20 20.21
N ASP A 381 11.78 6.76 21.37
CA ASP A 381 11.52 6.15 22.67
C ASP A 381 10.20 6.66 23.25
N TYR A 382 9.14 5.89 23.02
CA TYR A 382 7.77 6.19 23.45
C TYR A 382 7.57 6.25 24.98
N ARG A 383 8.61 5.92 25.77
CA ARG A 383 8.60 6.15 27.23
C ARG A 383 8.96 7.58 27.59
N THR A 384 9.74 8.25 26.75
CA THR A 384 10.30 9.59 27.00
C THR A 384 9.63 10.69 26.17
N ILE A 385 8.93 10.32 25.09
CA ILE A 385 8.19 11.28 24.27
C ILE A 385 7.13 11.99 25.14
N THR A 386 7.12 13.31 25.04
CA THR A 386 6.28 14.25 25.80
C THR A 386 5.12 14.83 24.98
N ASP A 387 4.93 14.38 23.74
CA ASP A 387 3.76 14.76 22.93
C ASP A 387 2.47 14.38 23.69
N PRO A 388 1.49 15.30 23.86
CA PRO A 388 0.32 15.08 24.71
C PRO A 388 -0.45 13.80 24.39
N LEU A 389 -0.63 13.48 23.11
CA LEU A 389 -1.32 12.27 22.70
C LEU A 389 -0.55 11.02 23.14
N VAL A 390 0.77 11.00 22.93
CA VAL A 390 1.61 9.86 23.34
C VAL A 390 1.62 9.69 24.85
N VAL A 391 1.66 10.79 25.61
CA VAL A 391 1.58 10.75 27.08
C VAL A 391 0.26 10.13 27.53
N HIS A 392 -0.88 10.58 27.00
CA HIS A 392 -2.18 10.05 27.38
C HIS A 392 -2.39 8.60 26.92
N LEU A 393 -1.97 8.25 25.70
CA LEU A 393 -1.99 6.86 25.21
C LEU A 393 -1.21 5.93 26.17
N ARG A 394 -0.04 6.36 26.63
CA ARG A 394 0.79 5.61 27.59
C ARG A 394 0.12 5.51 28.97
N GLN A 395 -0.41 6.61 29.50
CA GLN A 395 -1.09 6.63 30.81
C GLN A 395 -2.35 5.75 30.84
N ARG A 396 -3.06 5.65 29.71
CA ARG A 396 -4.26 4.80 29.55
C ARG A 396 -3.94 3.35 29.20
N GLY A 397 -2.67 3.00 29.01
CA GLY A 397 -2.26 1.65 28.58
C GLY A 397 -2.66 1.30 27.15
N LEU A 398 -2.95 2.28 26.29
CA LEU A 398 -3.36 2.05 24.89
C LEU A 398 -2.16 1.78 23.96
N ILE A 399 -0.95 2.01 24.44
CA ILE A 399 0.30 1.67 23.74
C ILE A 399 1.26 1.00 24.73
N ARG A 400 2.06 0.07 24.21
CA ARG A 400 3.20 -0.51 24.93
C ARG A 400 4.50 -0.07 24.26
N PRO A 401 5.33 0.77 24.92
CA PRO A 401 6.64 1.09 24.40
C PRO A 401 7.50 -0.15 24.22
N HIS A 402 8.13 -0.29 23.07
CA HIS A 402 8.87 -1.51 22.74
C HIS A 402 10.10 -1.71 23.66
N PRO A 403 10.43 -2.96 24.08
CA PRO A 403 11.54 -3.24 25.00
C PRO A 403 12.93 -2.77 24.54
N LEU A 404 13.10 -2.53 23.24
CA LEU A 404 14.34 -2.00 22.64
C LEU A 404 14.46 -0.47 22.72
N ASN A 405 13.50 0.21 23.34
CA ASN A 405 13.48 1.67 23.46
C ASN A 405 13.29 2.37 22.11
N CYS A 406 12.66 1.69 21.15
CA CYS A 406 12.38 2.22 19.82
C CYS A 406 11.02 1.73 19.32
N GLY A 407 10.07 2.63 19.17
CA GLY A 407 8.71 2.30 18.75
C GLY A 407 7.81 1.82 19.88
N ILE A 408 6.68 1.27 19.47
CA ILE A 408 5.67 0.57 20.26
C ILE A 408 5.50 -0.85 19.72
N GLU A 409 5.03 -1.76 20.55
CA GLU A 409 4.78 -3.16 20.15
C GLU A 409 3.53 -3.25 19.27
N THR A 410 3.66 -3.98 18.16
CA THR A 410 2.60 -4.20 17.16
C THR A 410 2.52 -5.65 16.71
N ALA A 411 1.33 -6.07 16.28
CA ALA A 411 1.17 -7.28 15.48
C ALA A 411 1.66 -7.05 14.03
N ASP A 412 1.81 -8.12 13.27
CA ASP A 412 2.35 -8.07 11.89
C ASP A 412 1.51 -7.17 10.97
N ASN A 413 0.18 -7.19 11.12
CA ASN A 413 -0.77 -6.35 10.38
C ASN A 413 -0.78 -4.86 10.81
N GLY A 414 0.08 -4.46 11.75
CA GLY A 414 0.16 -3.09 12.25
C GLY A 414 -0.82 -2.74 13.37
N ALA A 415 -1.63 -3.69 13.85
CA ALA A 415 -2.45 -3.49 15.04
C ALA A 415 -1.57 -3.28 16.27
N ILE A 416 -1.90 -2.29 17.11
CA ILE A 416 -1.15 -1.97 18.33
C ILE A 416 -1.47 -3.01 19.41
N LEU A 417 -0.45 -3.50 20.10
CA LEU A 417 -0.66 -4.45 21.20
C LEU A 417 -1.09 -3.74 22.49
N GLY A 418 -2.20 -4.20 23.06
CA GLY A 418 -2.72 -3.76 24.36
C GLY A 418 -1.87 -4.28 25.52
N PRO A 419 -2.20 -3.90 26.78
CA PRO A 419 -1.42 -4.23 27.96
C PRO A 419 -1.16 -5.74 28.14
N ASP A 420 -2.14 -6.57 27.78
CA ASP A 420 -2.10 -8.03 27.84
C ASP A 420 -1.38 -8.68 26.65
N GLY A 421 -0.92 -7.89 25.68
CA GLY A 421 -0.28 -8.36 24.46
C GLY A 421 -1.25 -8.73 23.34
N THR A 422 -2.55 -8.51 23.54
CA THR A 422 -3.55 -8.74 22.48
C THR A 422 -3.53 -7.63 21.45
N ALA A 423 -3.72 -7.98 20.17
CA ALA A 423 -3.80 -7.00 19.10
C ALA A 423 -5.10 -6.19 19.20
N SER A 424 -4.99 -4.86 19.18
CA SER A 424 -6.16 -3.99 19.22
C SER A 424 -7.02 -4.16 17.96
N PRO A 425 -8.34 -4.32 18.09
CA PRO A 425 -9.25 -4.32 16.94
C PRO A 425 -9.51 -2.91 16.40
N THR A 426 -9.01 -1.86 17.07
CA THR A 426 -9.35 -0.46 16.80
C THR A 426 -8.13 0.39 16.48
N LEU A 427 -6.99 0.13 17.13
CA LEU A 427 -5.78 0.95 17.01
C LEU A 427 -4.72 0.29 16.14
N TYR A 428 -4.28 1.02 15.13
CA TYR A 428 -3.27 0.58 14.16
C TYR A 428 -2.18 1.63 14.02
N THR A 429 -1.02 1.23 13.51
CA THR A 429 0.08 2.14 13.19
C THR A 429 0.93 1.59 12.04
N LEU A 430 1.75 2.47 11.46
CA LEU A 430 2.74 2.11 10.45
C LEU A 430 3.99 2.98 10.59
N GLY A 431 5.07 2.58 9.92
CA GLY A 431 6.28 3.37 9.85
C GLY A 431 7.05 3.41 11.17
N ASN A 432 7.66 4.57 11.46
CA ASN A 432 8.59 4.75 12.58
C ASN A 432 8.06 4.31 13.98
N PRO A 433 6.77 4.44 14.34
CA PRO A 433 6.21 3.79 15.53
C PRO A 433 6.48 2.28 15.63
N ARG A 434 6.64 1.55 14.50
CA ARG A 434 6.92 0.10 14.48
C ARG A 434 8.41 -0.24 14.54
N LYS A 435 9.31 0.73 14.74
CA LYS A 435 10.77 0.54 14.54
C LYS A 435 11.42 -0.57 15.39
N GLY A 436 10.81 -0.93 16.52
CA GLY A 436 11.24 -2.04 17.37
C GLY A 436 10.97 -3.40 16.73
N ASP A 437 9.80 -3.54 16.11
CA ASP A 437 9.34 -4.75 15.41
C ASP A 437 9.93 -4.80 14.01
N LEU A 438 9.80 -3.71 13.24
CA LEU A 438 10.29 -3.56 11.87
C LEU A 438 11.50 -2.63 11.82
N TRP A 439 12.72 -3.16 11.65
CA TRP A 439 13.90 -2.32 11.40
C TRP A 439 13.78 -1.63 10.03
N GLU A 440 14.51 -0.56 9.70
CA GLU A 440 14.38 0.14 8.39
C GLU A 440 12.97 0.66 8.01
N THR A 441 12.01 0.74 8.95
CA THR A 441 10.64 1.26 8.73
C THR A 441 10.57 2.80 8.62
N THR A 442 11.49 3.37 7.85
CA THR A 442 11.66 4.83 7.70
C THR A 442 11.90 5.26 6.25
N ALA A 443 12.19 4.31 5.35
CA ALA A 443 12.42 4.57 3.93
C ALA A 443 11.16 4.34 3.10
N ILE A 444 11.03 5.09 2.00
CA ILE A 444 9.81 5.09 1.18
C ILE A 444 9.41 3.71 0.66
N PRO A 445 10.31 2.90 0.09
CA PRO A 445 9.92 1.60 -0.44
C PRO A 445 9.33 0.66 0.62
N GLU A 446 9.76 0.77 1.88
CA GLU A 446 9.21 0.00 2.99
C GLU A 446 7.92 0.63 3.55
N LEU A 447 7.81 1.96 3.55
CA LEU A 447 6.63 2.67 4.04
C LEU A 447 5.42 2.56 3.09
N ARG A 448 5.64 2.51 1.77
CA ARG A 448 4.55 2.36 0.80
C ARG A 448 3.85 1.02 0.89
N LEU A 449 4.62 -0.06 1.11
CA LEU A 449 4.09 -1.41 1.34
C LEU A 449 3.21 -1.44 2.58
N GLN A 450 3.74 -0.93 3.69
CA GLN A 450 2.99 -0.84 4.94
C GLN A 450 1.71 -0.01 4.80
N ALA A 451 1.72 1.07 4.03
CA ALA A 451 0.54 1.89 3.81
C ALA A 451 -0.54 1.15 3.03
N ALA A 452 -0.17 0.45 1.95
CA ALA A 452 -1.09 -0.35 1.14
C ALA A 452 -1.63 -1.58 1.88
N GLU A 453 -0.77 -2.31 2.59
CA GLU A 453 -1.17 -3.44 3.44
C GLU A 453 -2.11 -3.00 4.57
N LEU A 454 -1.78 -1.89 5.24
CA LEU A 454 -2.62 -1.37 6.32
C LEU A 454 -3.97 -0.87 5.78
N ALA A 455 -4.01 -0.24 4.61
CA ALA A 455 -5.29 0.14 3.98
C ALA A 455 -6.18 -1.08 3.72
N ARG A 456 -5.63 -2.15 3.13
CA ARG A 456 -6.35 -3.42 2.90
C ARG A 456 -6.82 -4.04 4.21
N GLU A 457 -5.99 -4.05 5.24
CA GLU A 457 -6.34 -4.56 6.57
C GLU A 457 -7.48 -3.76 7.22
N LEU A 458 -7.44 -2.43 7.13
CA LEU A 458 -8.49 -1.58 7.66
C LEU A 458 -9.82 -1.84 6.94
N LEU A 459 -9.82 -1.93 5.61
CA LEU A 459 -11.01 -2.26 4.83
C LEU A 459 -11.56 -3.65 5.19
N ARG A 460 -10.69 -4.66 5.31
CA ARG A 460 -11.09 -6.02 5.75
C ARG A 460 -11.71 -6.00 7.15
N SER A 461 -11.05 -5.34 8.10
CA SER A 461 -11.50 -5.30 9.49
C SER A 461 -12.75 -4.44 9.72
N LEU A 462 -13.07 -3.52 8.81
CA LEU A 462 -14.36 -2.82 8.75
C LEU A 462 -15.44 -3.73 8.18
N LYS A 463 -15.15 -4.50 7.12
CA LYS A 463 -16.08 -5.48 6.54
C LYS A 463 -16.48 -6.57 7.55
N GLU A 464 -15.56 -7.02 8.40
CA GLU A 464 -15.84 -7.97 9.49
C GLU A 464 -16.73 -7.37 10.60
N ARG A 465 -16.67 -6.03 10.79
CA ARG A 465 -17.56 -5.30 11.70
C ARG A 465 -18.94 -5.01 11.11
N ILE A 466 -19.11 -5.15 9.79
CA ILE A 466 -20.44 -5.34 9.21
C ILE A 466 -20.88 -6.78 9.53
N SER A 467 -20.98 -7.09 10.83
CA SER A 467 -22.06 -7.96 11.27
C SER A 467 -23.32 -7.23 10.87
N LEU A 468 -23.96 -7.76 9.82
CA LEU A 468 -25.20 -7.26 9.26
C LEU A 468 -26.11 -6.80 10.41
N PRO A 469 -26.42 -5.49 10.54
CA PRO A 469 -27.33 -5.06 11.57
C PRO A 469 -28.64 -5.80 11.35
N ALA A 470 -29.07 -6.59 12.35
CA ALA A 470 -30.41 -7.19 12.36
C ALA A 470 -31.54 -6.13 12.26
N ALA A 471 -31.19 -4.85 12.33
CA ALA A 471 -32.09 -3.71 12.38
C ALA A 471 -31.74 -2.64 11.33
N TYR A 472 -31.77 -3.00 10.06
CA TYR A 472 -32.36 -2.15 9.02
C TYR A 472 -33.25 -3.04 8.15
N SER A 473 -34.32 -3.54 8.77
CA SER A 473 -35.46 -4.11 8.08
C SER A 473 -36.15 -3.00 7.30
N ILE A 474 -35.72 -2.78 6.05
CA ILE A 474 -36.53 -2.79 4.83
C ILE A 474 -35.47 -2.81 3.71
N ALA A 475 -35.06 -4.01 3.27
CA ALA A 475 -34.37 -4.14 2.00
C ALA A 475 -35.31 -3.63 0.90
N PHE A 476 -34.81 -2.77 0.01
CA PHE A 476 -35.58 -2.36 -1.15
C PHE A 476 -35.75 -3.57 -2.07
N ARG A 477 -36.96 -4.12 -2.11
CA ARG A 477 -37.34 -5.18 -3.06
C ARG A 477 -38.10 -4.53 -4.21
N PRO A 478 -37.52 -4.43 -5.42
CA PRO A 478 -38.26 -3.91 -6.57
C PRO A 478 -39.46 -4.82 -6.86
N ALA A 479 -40.54 -4.28 -7.45
CA ALA A 479 -41.73 -5.08 -7.75
C ALA A 479 -41.59 -5.98 -9.00
N ALA A 480 -40.50 -5.83 -9.76
CA ALA A 480 -40.26 -6.49 -11.04
C ALA A 480 -39.03 -7.41 -10.99
N PRO A 481 -39.00 -8.50 -11.79
CA PRO A 481 -37.84 -9.38 -11.94
C PRO A 481 -36.54 -8.59 -12.17
N ILE A 482 -35.47 -9.04 -11.52
CA ILE A 482 -34.18 -8.36 -11.59
C ILE A 482 -33.31 -9.08 -12.61
N PHE A 483 -32.87 -8.35 -13.63
CA PHE A 483 -31.80 -8.75 -14.53
C PHE A 483 -30.71 -7.67 -14.50
N ARG A 484 -29.49 -8.00 -14.08
CA ARG A 484 -28.34 -7.08 -14.10
C ARG A 484 -27.15 -7.72 -14.77
N GLN A 485 -26.48 -6.93 -15.60
CA GLN A 485 -25.18 -7.26 -16.18
C GLN A 485 -24.10 -6.50 -15.40
N LEU A 486 -23.16 -7.23 -14.82
CA LEU A 486 -22.12 -6.71 -13.93
C LEU A 486 -20.74 -6.95 -14.55
N PHE A 487 -20.09 -5.87 -14.99
CA PHE A 487 -18.84 -5.96 -15.75
C PHE A 487 -17.61 -5.97 -14.85
N ASP A 488 -16.69 -6.91 -15.09
CA ASP A 488 -15.31 -6.88 -14.60
C ASP A 488 -14.39 -6.26 -15.65
N ARG A 489 -13.64 -5.23 -15.27
CA ARG A 489 -12.77 -4.49 -16.21
C ARG A 489 -11.43 -5.18 -16.47
N GLU A 490 -10.98 -6.06 -15.58
CA GLU A 490 -9.67 -6.69 -15.70
C GLU A 490 -9.71 -7.85 -16.71
N SER A 491 -10.71 -8.71 -16.61
CA SER A 491 -10.95 -9.83 -17.53
C SER A 491 -11.89 -9.49 -18.69
N SER A 492 -12.56 -8.33 -18.64
CA SER A 492 -13.62 -7.96 -19.60
C SER A 492 -14.82 -8.92 -19.58
N THR A 493 -15.09 -9.53 -18.42
CA THR A 493 -16.15 -10.53 -18.22
C THR A 493 -17.43 -9.88 -17.72
N TYR A 494 -18.57 -10.44 -18.10
CA TYR A 494 -19.88 -10.13 -17.56
C TYR A 494 -20.37 -11.22 -16.62
N THR A 495 -20.67 -10.84 -15.39
CA THR A 495 -21.47 -11.65 -14.46
C THR A 495 -22.94 -11.22 -14.56
N TYR A 496 -23.86 -12.17 -14.70
CA TYR A 496 -25.30 -11.88 -14.79
C TYR A 496 -26.03 -12.23 -13.50
N LEU A 497 -26.72 -11.25 -12.91
CA LEU A 497 -27.63 -11.46 -11.77
C LEU A 497 -29.06 -11.57 -12.27
N ILE A 498 -29.69 -12.72 -12.02
CA ILE A 498 -31.11 -12.98 -12.25
C ILE A 498 -31.76 -13.21 -10.89
N ALA A 499 -32.78 -12.45 -10.53
CA ALA A 499 -33.39 -12.60 -9.21
C ALA A 499 -34.88 -12.29 -9.15
N ASP A 500 -35.56 -13.01 -8.26
CA ASP A 500 -36.95 -12.81 -7.91
C ASP A 500 -37.04 -11.94 -6.65
N PRO A 501 -37.51 -10.69 -6.74
CA PRO A 501 -37.65 -9.86 -5.55
C PRO A 501 -38.78 -10.33 -4.61
N GLY A 502 -39.75 -11.10 -5.12
CA GLY A 502 -40.86 -11.64 -4.33
C GLY A 502 -40.40 -12.75 -3.37
N THR A 503 -39.68 -13.75 -3.89
CA THR A 503 -39.09 -14.82 -3.07
C THR A 503 -37.76 -14.40 -2.42
N GLY A 504 -37.07 -13.44 -3.02
CA GLY A 504 -35.72 -13.04 -2.67
C GLY A 504 -34.65 -13.98 -3.23
N GLU A 505 -34.97 -14.94 -4.09
CA GLU A 505 -33.97 -15.87 -4.63
C GLU A 505 -33.21 -15.27 -5.82
N ALA A 506 -31.92 -15.58 -5.91
CA ALA A 506 -31.03 -15.09 -6.95
C ALA A 506 -30.13 -16.18 -7.54
N ILE A 507 -29.76 -16.00 -8.81
CA ILE A 507 -28.73 -16.73 -9.54
C ILE A 507 -27.67 -15.74 -10.02
N LEU A 508 -26.41 -16.13 -9.91
CA LEU A 508 -25.30 -15.47 -10.61
C LEU A 508 -24.76 -16.40 -11.69
N ILE A 509 -24.60 -15.87 -12.91
CA ILE A 509 -24.01 -16.59 -14.04
C ILE A 509 -22.65 -15.98 -14.36
N ASP A 510 -21.63 -16.84 -14.47
CA ASP A 510 -20.21 -16.47 -14.69
C ASP A 510 -19.66 -15.44 -13.68
N PRO A 511 -19.72 -15.72 -12.35
CA PRO A 511 -19.13 -14.84 -11.34
C PRO A 511 -17.60 -14.83 -11.40
N VAL A 512 -16.98 -13.67 -11.15
CA VAL A 512 -15.51 -13.49 -11.13
C VAL A 512 -15.01 -13.42 -9.68
N LEU A 513 -13.91 -14.11 -9.34
CA LEU A 513 -13.39 -14.20 -7.97
C LEU A 513 -13.10 -12.84 -7.35
N GLU A 514 -12.45 -11.95 -8.11
CA GLU A 514 -12.12 -10.60 -7.68
C GLU A 514 -13.37 -9.72 -7.45
N GLN A 515 -14.52 -10.11 -7.99
CA GLN A 515 -15.80 -9.39 -7.89
C GLN A 515 -16.78 -9.97 -6.86
N VAL A 516 -16.41 -11.01 -6.12
CA VAL A 516 -17.31 -11.67 -5.14
C VAL A 516 -17.85 -10.69 -4.09
N ASP A 517 -17.06 -9.70 -3.67
CA ASP A 517 -17.52 -8.68 -2.72
C ASP A 517 -18.56 -7.73 -3.34
N ARG A 518 -18.38 -7.32 -4.61
CA ARG A 518 -19.38 -6.54 -5.37
C ARG A 518 -20.69 -7.31 -5.44
N ASP A 519 -20.62 -8.58 -5.82
CA ASP A 519 -21.79 -9.42 -6.03
C ASP A 519 -22.55 -9.66 -4.73
N ARG A 520 -21.83 -9.97 -3.62
CA ARG A 520 -22.43 -10.12 -2.28
C ARG A 520 -23.10 -8.83 -1.81
N GLN A 521 -22.50 -7.68 -2.07
CA GLN A 521 -23.07 -6.39 -1.69
C GLN A 521 -24.37 -6.12 -2.44
N ILE A 522 -24.43 -6.39 -3.75
CA ILE A 522 -25.65 -6.22 -4.56
C ILE A 522 -26.76 -7.14 -4.05
N LEU A 523 -26.45 -8.42 -3.80
CA LEU A 523 -27.40 -9.36 -3.22
C LEU A 523 -27.96 -8.83 -1.90
N TRP A 524 -27.10 -8.35 -1.01
CA TRP A 524 -27.53 -7.80 0.27
C TRP A 524 -28.39 -6.53 0.15
N GLN A 525 -27.96 -5.55 -0.66
CA GLN A 525 -28.68 -4.29 -0.85
C GLN A 525 -30.10 -4.50 -1.40
N LEU A 526 -30.28 -5.55 -2.20
CA LEU A 526 -31.57 -5.92 -2.79
C LEU A 526 -32.37 -6.92 -1.93
N GLY A 527 -31.83 -7.33 -0.78
CA GLY A 527 -32.47 -8.31 0.10
C GLY A 527 -32.64 -9.69 -0.54
N LEU A 528 -31.66 -10.09 -1.35
CA LEU A 528 -31.61 -11.34 -2.10
C LEU A 528 -30.73 -12.39 -1.42
N ARG A 529 -31.12 -13.65 -1.61
CA ARG A 529 -30.42 -14.87 -1.21
C ARG A 529 -29.93 -15.57 -2.47
N LEU A 530 -28.62 -15.71 -2.59
CA LEU A 530 -28.03 -16.45 -3.69
C LEU A 530 -28.33 -17.94 -3.53
N GLY A 531 -29.07 -18.52 -4.47
CA GLY A 531 -29.38 -19.95 -4.51
C GLY A 531 -28.35 -20.73 -5.30
N TYR A 532 -27.95 -20.21 -6.47
CA TYR A 532 -27.04 -20.88 -7.39
C TYR A 532 -26.03 -19.91 -7.98
N THR A 533 -24.80 -20.40 -8.16
CA THR A 533 -23.89 -19.88 -9.19
C THR A 533 -23.89 -20.87 -10.35
N MET A 534 -24.00 -20.37 -11.57
CA MET A 534 -23.98 -21.18 -12.78
C MET A 534 -22.85 -20.71 -13.70
N GLU A 535 -22.14 -21.64 -14.30
CA GLU A 535 -21.11 -21.32 -15.30
C GLU A 535 -21.64 -21.61 -16.71
N THR A 536 -21.25 -20.80 -17.70
CA THR A 536 -21.43 -21.09 -19.12
C THR A 536 -20.38 -22.07 -19.62
N HIS A 537 -19.15 -22.00 -19.08
CA HIS A 537 -18.03 -22.88 -19.38
C HIS A 537 -16.93 -22.75 -18.31
N VAL A 538 -15.88 -23.57 -18.40
CA VAL A 538 -14.70 -23.42 -17.54
C VAL A 538 -13.83 -22.29 -18.10
N HIS A 539 -13.73 -21.18 -17.39
CA HIS A 539 -12.99 -20.00 -17.85
C HIS A 539 -11.47 -20.18 -17.79
N ALA A 540 -10.74 -19.64 -18.77
CA ALA A 540 -9.27 -19.68 -18.83
C ALA A 540 -8.62 -18.31 -18.63
N ASP A 541 -9.40 -17.24 -18.57
CA ASP A 541 -8.93 -15.85 -18.52
C ASP A 541 -9.10 -15.23 -17.12
N HIS A 542 -9.99 -15.79 -16.30
CA HIS A 542 -10.22 -15.40 -14.91
C HIS A 542 -10.56 -16.61 -14.02
N ILE A 543 -10.46 -16.44 -12.70
CA ILE A 543 -10.88 -17.46 -11.72
C ILE A 543 -12.35 -17.20 -11.39
N THR A 544 -13.21 -18.23 -11.44
CA THR A 544 -14.62 -18.06 -11.05
C THR A 544 -14.75 -17.73 -9.55
N GLY A 545 -15.70 -16.85 -9.24
CA GLY A 545 -16.09 -16.53 -7.87
C GLY A 545 -16.99 -17.57 -7.20
N ALA A 546 -17.39 -18.63 -7.92
CA ALA A 546 -18.36 -19.63 -7.47
C ALA A 546 -18.00 -20.26 -6.11
N HIS A 547 -16.77 -20.78 -5.94
CA HIS A 547 -16.35 -21.39 -4.68
C HIS A 547 -16.48 -20.43 -3.50
N ARG A 548 -16.01 -19.19 -3.67
CA ARG A 548 -16.00 -18.20 -2.61
C ARG A 548 -17.41 -17.71 -2.29
N LEU A 549 -18.29 -17.57 -3.28
CA LEU A 549 -19.70 -17.26 -3.08
C LEU A 549 -20.42 -18.38 -2.33
N ARG A 550 -20.13 -19.65 -2.61
CA ARG A 550 -20.65 -20.79 -1.84
C ARG A 550 -20.22 -20.73 -0.38
N GLU A 551 -18.94 -20.48 -0.09
CA GLU A 551 -18.46 -20.33 1.30
C GLU A 551 -19.18 -19.22 2.07
N LEU A 552 -19.56 -18.14 1.37
CA LEU A 552 -20.15 -16.95 1.98
C LEU A 552 -21.68 -17.00 2.09
N THR A 553 -22.34 -17.76 1.22
CA THR A 553 -23.81 -17.71 1.06
C THR A 553 -24.50 -19.07 1.16
N ASN A 554 -23.73 -20.17 1.16
CA ASN A 554 -24.21 -21.54 1.04
C ASN A 554 -25.01 -21.80 -0.26
N CYS A 555 -24.74 -21.05 -1.33
CA CYS A 555 -25.31 -21.33 -2.65
C CYS A 555 -24.70 -22.61 -3.27
N SER A 556 -25.40 -23.21 -4.24
CA SER A 556 -24.88 -24.36 -4.99
C SER A 556 -24.15 -23.94 -6.26
N ILE A 557 -23.08 -24.64 -6.61
CA ILE A 557 -22.29 -24.41 -7.82
C ILE A 557 -22.72 -25.41 -8.90
N LEU A 558 -23.20 -24.89 -10.03
CA LEU A 558 -23.60 -25.66 -11.20
C LEU A 558 -22.71 -25.32 -12.39
N VAL A 559 -22.24 -26.35 -13.10
CA VAL A 559 -21.39 -26.20 -14.30
C VAL A 559 -21.99 -26.99 -15.47
N PRO A 560 -21.59 -26.73 -16.73
CA PRO A 560 -22.12 -27.49 -17.86
C PRO A 560 -21.75 -28.97 -17.78
N GLU A 561 -22.61 -29.83 -18.33
CA GLU A 561 -22.33 -31.27 -18.43
C GLU A 561 -21.00 -31.52 -19.18
N ASN A 562 -20.26 -32.54 -18.74
CA ASN A 562 -18.91 -32.90 -19.21
C ASN A 562 -17.79 -31.93 -18.84
N ALA A 563 -18.04 -30.90 -18.02
CA ALA A 563 -16.96 -30.09 -17.47
C ALA A 563 -16.14 -30.92 -16.47
N GLU A 564 -14.83 -31.05 -16.67
CA GLU A 564 -13.92 -31.75 -15.76
C GLU A 564 -13.62 -30.90 -14.51
N VAL A 565 -14.64 -30.71 -13.67
CA VAL A 565 -14.56 -29.85 -12.48
C VAL A 565 -14.91 -30.65 -11.22
N SER A 566 -14.07 -30.50 -10.20
CA SER A 566 -14.28 -31.06 -8.85
C SER A 566 -14.82 -30.00 -7.89
N ASP A 567 -15.31 -30.41 -6.71
CA ASP A 567 -15.88 -29.53 -5.68
C ASP A 567 -17.12 -28.72 -6.13
N ILE A 568 -17.98 -29.29 -6.98
CA ILE A 568 -19.25 -28.71 -7.46
C ILE A 568 -20.48 -29.43 -6.87
N ASP A 569 -21.66 -28.81 -7.02
CA ASP A 569 -22.93 -29.35 -6.49
C ASP A 569 -23.80 -30.01 -7.56
N GLY A 570 -23.58 -29.73 -8.85
CA GLY A 570 -24.32 -30.37 -9.94
C GLY A 570 -23.93 -29.93 -11.35
N TYR A 571 -24.57 -30.57 -12.33
CA TYR A 571 -24.38 -30.30 -13.76
C TYR A 571 -25.64 -29.73 -14.40
N VAL A 572 -25.46 -28.89 -15.41
CA VAL A 572 -26.48 -28.30 -16.28
C VAL A 572 -26.44 -29.01 -17.63
N ARG A 573 -27.56 -29.61 -18.05
CA ARG A 573 -27.69 -30.34 -19.32
C ARG A 573 -28.43 -29.54 -20.38
N ASP A 574 -28.24 -29.95 -21.65
CA ASP A 574 -29.01 -29.40 -22.76
C ASP A 574 -30.52 -29.59 -22.52
N GLY A 575 -31.28 -28.50 -22.65
CA GLY A 575 -32.72 -28.50 -22.47
C GLY A 575 -33.20 -28.47 -21.02
N ASP A 576 -32.30 -28.46 -20.02
CA ASP A 576 -32.71 -28.21 -18.63
C ASP A 576 -33.36 -26.83 -18.49
N ILE A 577 -34.37 -26.74 -17.63
CA ILE A 577 -35.16 -25.53 -17.42
C ILE A 577 -35.21 -25.20 -15.93
N TRP A 578 -34.84 -23.96 -15.60
CA TRP A 578 -35.03 -23.37 -14.27
C TRP A 578 -36.07 -22.26 -14.33
N ILE A 579 -36.82 -22.11 -13.24
CA ILE A 579 -37.73 -20.99 -13.06
C ILE A 579 -37.21 -20.14 -11.91
N VAL A 580 -36.82 -18.90 -12.22
CA VAL A 580 -36.42 -17.89 -11.24
C VAL A 580 -37.12 -16.59 -11.59
N ALA A 581 -37.78 -15.97 -10.63
CA ALA A 581 -38.53 -14.71 -10.85
C ALA A 581 -39.71 -14.81 -11.82
N GLY A 582 -40.29 -16.00 -11.96
CA GLY A 582 -41.26 -16.29 -13.02
C GLY A 582 -40.67 -16.26 -14.43
N GLN A 583 -39.35 -16.11 -14.55
CA GLN A 583 -38.61 -16.19 -15.81
C GLN A 583 -38.13 -17.62 -16.03
N GLN A 584 -38.29 -18.11 -17.26
CA GLN A 584 -37.82 -19.41 -17.68
C GLN A 584 -36.39 -19.29 -18.20
N LEU A 585 -35.44 -19.94 -17.53
CA LEU A 585 -34.05 -20.05 -17.94
C LEU A 585 -33.84 -21.45 -18.55
N LYS A 586 -33.73 -21.52 -19.88
CA LYS A 586 -33.51 -22.77 -20.62
C LYS A 586 -32.05 -22.89 -21.03
N ALA A 587 -31.41 -23.98 -20.67
CA ALA A 587 -30.04 -24.27 -21.08
C ALA A 587 -29.99 -24.83 -22.51
N ILE A 588 -29.03 -24.35 -23.30
CA ILE A 588 -28.78 -24.75 -24.68
C ILE A 588 -27.29 -25.10 -24.82
N ALA A 589 -26.98 -26.37 -25.03
CA ALA A 589 -25.60 -26.82 -25.22
C ALA A 589 -25.01 -26.18 -26.48
N THR A 590 -23.91 -25.46 -26.27
CA THR A 590 -23.23 -24.65 -27.29
C THR A 590 -21.73 -24.96 -27.36
N PRO A 591 -21.34 -26.24 -27.55
CA PRO A 591 -19.94 -26.62 -27.64
C PRO A 591 -19.26 -25.98 -28.86
N GLY A 592 -17.95 -25.86 -28.80
CA GLY A 592 -17.10 -25.37 -29.87
C GLY A 592 -16.03 -24.40 -29.39
N HIS A 593 -16.38 -23.43 -28.52
CA HIS A 593 -15.39 -22.62 -27.81
C HIS A 593 -14.56 -23.50 -26.86
N THR A 594 -15.28 -24.25 -26.02
CA THR A 594 -14.81 -25.41 -25.26
C THR A 594 -15.70 -26.61 -25.62
N ASP A 595 -15.27 -27.81 -25.26
CA ASP A 595 -16.08 -29.04 -25.40
C ASP A 595 -17.26 -29.11 -24.42
N SER A 596 -17.13 -28.46 -23.26
CA SER A 596 -18.18 -28.26 -22.27
C SER A 596 -18.56 -26.78 -22.18
N HIS A 597 -19.61 -26.40 -22.92
CA HIS A 597 -20.11 -25.03 -23.02
C HIS A 597 -21.63 -24.99 -23.16
N ILE A 598 -22.29 -24.06 -22.47
CA ILE A 598 -23.74 -23.88 -22.48
C ILE A 598 -24.13 -22.40 -22.55
N ALA A 599 -25.23 -22.11 -23.23
CA ALA A 599 -25.88 -20.81 -23.24
C ALA A 599 -27.21 -20.89 -22.48
N TYR A 600 -27.67 -19.78 -21.93
CA TYR A 600 -28.94 -19.72 -21.20
C TYR A 600 -29.92 -18.77 -21.88
N LEU A 601 -31.06 -19.32 -22.34
CA LEU A 601 -32.14 -18.57 -22.97
C LEU A 601 -33.20 -18.20 -21.91
N ILE A 602 -33.39 -16.91 -21.70
CA ILE A 602 -34.34 -16.33 -20.75
C ILE A 602 -35.60 -15.91 -21.50
N ASP A 603 -36.74 -16.47 -21.11
CA ASP A 603 -38.09 -16.13 -21.60
C ASP A 603 -38.21 -16.11 -23.13
N GLU A 604 -37.43 -16.94 -23.83
CA GLU A 604 -37.34 -17.00 -25.30
C GLU A 604 -36.98 -15.64 -25.95
N LYS A 605 -36.36 -14.72 -25.20
CA LYS A 605 -36.07 -13.33 -25.61
C LYS A 605 -34.64 -12.89 -25.43
N SER A 606 -33.95 -13.39 -24.42
CA SER A 606 -32.59 -12.94 -24.07
C SER A 606 -31.68 -14.14 -23.91
N LEU A 607 -30.60 -14.19 -24.68
CA LEU A 607 -29.67 -15.29 -24.71
C LEU A 607 -28.33 -14.86 -24.08
N LEU A 608 -28.02 -15.47 -22.93
CA LEU A 608 -26.69 -15.42 -22.35
C LEU A 608 -25.80 -16.42 -23.11
N THR A 609 -24.96 -15.93 -24.01
CA THR A 609 -24.32 -16.76 -25.04
C THR A 609 -23.04 -17.47 -24.58
N GLY A 610 -22.53 -17.15 -23.39
CA GLY A 610 -21.18 -17.52 -23.01
C GLY A 610 -20.18 -16.93 -24.02
N ASP A 611 -19.19 -17.73 -24.40
CA ASP A 611 -18.19 -17.39 -25.42
C ASP A 611 -18.48 -18.03 -26.78
N ALA A 612 -19.60 -18.75 -26.94
CA ALA A 612 -19.99 -19.29 -28.25
C ALA A 612 -20.30 -18.18 -29.28
N LEU A 613 -20.91 -17.09 -28.84
CA LEU A 613 -21.19 -15.91 -29.67
C LEU A 613 -20.89 -14.64 -28.86
N LEU A 614 -20.05 -13.76 -29.41
CA LEU A 614 -19.72 -12.45 -28.83
C LEU A 614 -20.26 -11.33 -29.73
N ILE A 615 -20.39 -10.11 -29.20
CA ILE A 615 -20.79 -8.96 -30.02
C ILE A 615 -19.70 -8.69 -31.07
N ARG A 616 -20.03 -8.85 -32.35
CA ARG A 616 -19.09 -8.80 -33.48
C ARG A 616 -17.90 -9.76 -33.32
N GLY A 617 -18.08 -10.89 -32.64
CA GLY A 617 -17.03 -11.89 -32.44
C GLY A 617 -17.55 -13.27 -32.05
N CYS A 618 -16.62 -14.13 -31.65
CA CYS A 618 -16.84 -15.39 -30.95
C CYS A 618 -15.59 -15.71 -30.13
N GLY A 619 -15.71 -16.62 -29.17
CA GLY A 619 -14.60 -17.18 -28.43
C GLY A 619 -13.61 -17.90 -29.36
N ARG A 620 -12.35 -17.95 -28.94
CA ARG A 620 -11.27 -18.70 -29.62
C ARG A 620 -11.47 -20.21 -29.46
N THR A 621 -10.80 -21.05 -30.24
CA THR A 621 -11.06 -22.51 -30.23
C THR A 621 -9.78 -23.35 -30.16
N ASP A 622 -8.66 -22.75 -29.76
CA ASP A 622 -7.32 -23.33 -29.85
C ASP A 622 -6.84 -24.04 -28.57
N PHE A 623 -7.64 -24.05 -27.51
CA PHE A 623 -7.39 -24.81 -26.27
C PHE A 623 -8.70 -25.30 -25.63
N GLN A 624 -8.62 -26.05 -24.51
CA GLN A 624 -9.79 -26.65 -23.82
C GLN A 624 -10.71 -27.47 -24.75
N ASN A 625 -10.09 -28.26 -25.63
CA ASN A 625 -10.76 -29.10 -26.63
C ASN A 625 -11.73 -28.32 -27.56
N GLY A 626 -11.47 -27.03 -27.77
CA GLY A 626 -12.22 -26.20 -28.72
C GLY A 626 -12.16 -26.74 -30.15
N SER A 627 -13.23 -26.49 -30.92
CA SER A 627 -13.33 -26.86 -32.33
C SER A 627 -14.07 -25.77 -33.12
N PRO A 628 -13.41 -25.15 -34.11
CA PRO A 628 -14.05 -24.12 -34.93
C PRO A 628 -15.17 -24.70 -35.81
N GLU A 629 -15.07 -25.96 -36.23
CA GLU A 629 -16.14 -26.63 -36.98
C GLU A 629 -17.39 -26.80 -36.12
N VAL A 630 -17.20 -27.29 -34.89
CA VAL A 630 -18.31 -27.48 -33.94
C VAL A 630 -18.90 -26.12 -33.55
N LEU A 631 -18.06 -25.11 -33.30
CA LEU A 631 -18.51 -23.76 -32.98
C LEU A 631 -19.35 -23.15 -34.12
N TYR A 632 -18.88 -23.25 -35.36
CA TYR A 632 -19.61 -22.75 -36.52
C TYR A 632 -20.98 -23.42 -36.62
N LYS A 633 -21.02 -24.75 -36.51
CA LYS A 633 -22.26 -25.52 -36.55
C LYS A 633 -23.21 -25.11 -35.42
N THR A 634 -22.71 -25.03 -34.19
CA THR A 634 -23.47 -24.61 -33.01
C THR A 634 -24.10 -23.23 -33.21
N VAL A 635 -23.32 -22.24 -33.65
CA VAL A 635 -23.83 -20.88 -33.80
C VAL A 635 -24.82 -20.79 -34.96
N THR A 636 -24.48 -21.35 -36.13
CA THR A 636 -25.31 -21.21 -37.34
C THR A 636 -26.56 -22.09 -37.34
N GLU A 637 -26.48 -23.31 -36.82
CA GLU A 637 -27.59 -24.28 -36.83
C GLU A 637 -28.40 -24.30 -35.53
N LYS A 638 -27.90 -23.69 -34.43
CA LYS A 638 -28.70 -23.51 -33.21
C LYS A 638 -28.98 -22.05 -32.91
N LEU A 639 -27.97 -21.24 -32.58
CA LEU A 639 -28.21 -19.88 -32.08
C LEU A 639 -28.86 -18.97 -33.13
N PHE A 640 -28.41 -19.06 -34.38
CA PHE A 640 -28.98 -18.31 -35.49
C PHE A 640 -30.34 -18.84 -35.98
N THR A 641 -30.86 -19.93 -35.40
CA THR A 641 -32.26 -20.34 -35.65
C THR A 641 -33.26 -19.59 -34.76
N LEU A 642 -32.78 -18.91 -33.72
CA LEU A 642 -33.59 -18.07 -32.85
C LEU A 642 -34.12 -16.83 -33.59
N PRO A 643 -35.24 -16.23 -33.14
CA PRO A 643 -35.79 -15.00 -33.68
C PRO A 643 -34.74 -13.87 -33.76
N ASP A 644 -34.80 -13.07 -34.82
CA ASP A 644 -33.82 -12.00 -35.07
C ASP A 644 -33.78 -10.94 -33.95
N ASP A 645 -34.88 -10.74 -33.24
CA ASP A 645 -35.02 -9.81 -32.11
C ASP A 645 -34.59 -10.40 -30.76
N THR A 646 -34.13 -11.67 -30.73
CA THR A 646 -33.53 -12.27 -29.53
C THR A 646 -32.26 -11.50 -29.16
N LEU A 647 -32.22 -10.96 -27.95
CA LEU A 647 -31.08 -10.19 -27.43
C LEU A 647 -29.90 -11.12 -27.11
N VAL A 648 -28.69 -10.66 -27.43
CA VAL A 648 -27.43 -11.40 -27.20
C VAL A 648 -26.63 -10.71 -26.10
N TYR A 649 -26.32 -11.49 -25.07
CA TYR A 649 -25.59 -11.09 -23.88
C TYR A 649 -24.35 -12.01 -23.72
N PRO A 650 -23.15 -11.56 -24.12
CA PRO A 650 -21.96 -12.41 -24.12
C PRO A 650 -21.34 -12.56 -22.73
N CYS A 651 -20.50 -13.58 -22.53
CA CYS A 651 -19.67 -13.65 -21.31
C CYS A 651 -18.53 -12.61 -21.36
N HIS A 652 -18.00 -12.27 -22.54
CA HIS A 652 -16.93 -11.27 -22.68
C HIS A 652 -17.24 -10.16 -23.70
N ASP A 653 -16.81 -8.92 -23.40
CA ASP A 653 -16.66 -7.88 -24.41
C ASP A 653 -15.50 -6.92 -24.11
N TYR A 654 -14.47 -6.99 -24.95
CA TYR A 654 -13.23 -6.22 -24.81
C TYR A 654 -13.36 -4.73 -25.15
N LEU A 655 -14.54 -4.28 -25.61
CA LEU A 655 -14.85 -2.88 -25.93
C LEU A 655 -15.94 -2.30 -25.01
N GLY A 656 -16.37 -3.03 -23.98
CA GLY A 656 -17.41 -2.61 -23.03
C GLY A 656 -18.82 -2.52 -23.61
N ARG A 657 -19.10 -3.20 -24.73
CA ARG A 657 -20.45 -3.30 -25.31
C ARG A 657 -21.28 -4.31 -24.52
N THR A 658 -22.55 -3.97 -24.28
CA THR A 658 -23.39 -4.66 -23.30
C THR A 658 -24.36 -5.65 -23.92
N VAL A 659 -25.00 -5.31 -25.06
CA VAL A 659 -26.03 -6.13 -25.69
C VAL A 659 -26.05 -5.95 -27.21
N SER A 660 -26.35 -7.01 -27.96
CA SER A 660 -26.74 -6.95 -29.38
C SER A 660 -27.97 -7.85 -29.62
N SER A 661 -28.20 -8.32 -30.86
CA SER A 661 -29.27 -9.26 -31.18
C SER A 661 -28.81 -10.33 -32.16
N ILE A 662 -29.52 -11.46 -32.19
CA ILE A 662 -29.26 -12.55 -33.16
C ILE A 662 -29.31 -12.02 -34.60
N GLY A 663 -30.28 -11.18 -34.93
CA GLY A 663 -30.40 -10.55 -36.26
C GLY A 663 -29.26 -9.60 -36.58
N GLU A 664 -28.70 -8.91 -35.58
CA GLU A 664 -27.49 -8.09 -35.77
C GLU A 664 -26.25 -8.95 -36.00
N GLU A 665 -26.04 -9.98 -35.19
CA GLU A 665 -24.84 -10.83 -35.31
C GLU A 665 -24.84 -11.65 -36.59
N LYS A 666 -25.99 -12.14 -37.06
CA LYS A 666 -26.12 -12.77 -38.39
C LYS A 666 -25.63 -11.87 -39.53
N ARG A 667 -25.98 -10.58 -39.47
CA ARG A 667 -25.73 -9.62 -40.56
C ARG A 667 -24.34 -9.00 -40.50
N TRP A 668 -23.79 -8.79 -39.30
CA TRP A 668 -22.65 -7.90 -39.11
C TRP A 668 -21.51 -8.48 -38.28
N ASN A 669 -21.65 -9.70 -37.73
CA ASN A 669 -20.54 -10.30 -37.00
C ASN A 669 -19.43 -10.71 -38.00
N PRO A 670 -18.24 -10.10 -37.97
CA PRO A 670 -17.18 -10.36 -38.95
C PRO A 670 -16.64 -11.79 -38.92
N ARG A 671 -16.97 -12.57 -37.86
CA ARG A 671 -16.66 -13.99 -37.78
C ARG A 671 -17.61 -14.83 -38.61
N PHE A 672 -18.89 -14.47 -38.72
CA PHE A 672 -19.91 -15.30 -39.37
C PHE A 672 -20.51 -14.69 -40.64
N ALA A 673 -20.73 -13.38 -40.67
CA ALA A 673 -21.42 -12.70 -41.75
C ALA A 673 -20.68 -12.87 -43.09
N GLY A 674 -21.35 -13.48 -44.06
CA GLY A 674 -20.81 -13.71 -45.40
C GLY A 674 -19.69 -14.76 -45.49
N ARG A 675 -19.48 -15.57 -44.45
CA ARG A 675 -18.50 -16.68 -44.45
C ARG A 675 -19.22 -18.01 -44.47
N ASP A 676 -18.69 -18.95 -45.24
CA ASP A 676 -19.06 -20.36 -45.12
C ASP A 676 -18.23 -21.06 -44.03
N ARG A 677 -18.51 -22.36 -43.85
CA ARG A 677 -17.85 -23.19 -42.82
C ARG A 677 -16.34 -23.26 -43.03
N GLU A 678 -15.88 -23.42 -44.26
CA GLU A 678 -14.47 -23.63 -44.60
C GLU A 678 -13.68 -22.35 -44.28
N ASP A 679 -14.20 -21.20 -44.72
CA ASP A 679 -13.61 -19.87 -44.46
C ASP A 679 -13.61 -19.52 -42.98
N PHE A 680 -14.64 -19.93 -42.22
CA PHE A 680 -14.67 -19.76 -40.77
C PHE A 680 -13.57 -20.58 -40.07
N ILE A 681 -13.45 -21.87 -40.41
CA ILE A 681 -12.43 -22.76 -39.83
C ILE A 681 -11.04 -22.20 -40.13
N GLN A 682 -10.80 -21.79 -41.37
CA GLN A 682 -9.52 -21.18 -41.75
C GLN A 682 -9.25 -19.90 -40.95
N LEU A 683 -10.24 -19.02 -40.77
CA LEU A 683 -10.09 -17.80 -39.96
C LEU A 683 -9.73 -18.11 -38.51
N MET A 684 -10.48 -19.02 -37.87
CA MET A 684 -10.31 -19.36 -36.46
C MET A 684 -8.96 -20.01 -36.17
N ASN A 685 -8.49 -20.90 -37.06
CA ASN A 685 -7.18 -21.54 -36.95
C ASN A 685 -6.01 -20.55 -37.13
N ASN A 686 -6.26 -19.37 -37.69
CA ASN A 686 -5.23 -18.37 -38.01
C ASN A 686 -5.31 -17.10 -37.15
N LEU A 687 -6.03 -17.12 -36.02
CA LEU A 687 -6.19 -15.94 -35.15
C LEU A 687 -4.90 -15.49 -34.46
N ASN A 688 -3.97 -16.42 -34.17
CA ASN A 688 -2.66 -16.14 -33.54
C ASN A 688 -2.72 -15.21 -32.31
N LEU A 689 -3.71 -15.41 -31.43
CA LEU A 689 -3.92 -14.57 -30.26
C LEU A 689 -2.97 -14.98 -29.12
N PRO A 690 -2.46 -14.01 -28.33
CA PRO A 690 -1.67 -14.32 -27.14
C PRO A 690 -2.52 -15.13 -26.14
N TYR A 691 -1.88 -16.00 -25.36
CA TYR A 691 -2.57 -16.72 -24.30
C TYR A 691 -3.08 -15.76 -23.21
N PRO A 692 -4.21 -16.06 -22.54
CA PRO A 692 -4.68 -15.26 -21.42
C PRO A 692 -3.63 -15.17 -20.31
N LYS A 693 -3.48 -13.98 -19.71
CA LYS A 693 -2.45 -13.72 -18.69
C LYS A 693 -2.57 -14.63 -17.45
N LYS A 694 -3.81 -14.97 -17.06
CA LYS A 694 -4.11 -15.78 -15.87
C LYS A 694 -4.32 -17.27 -16.19
N MET A 695 -4.07 -17.74 -17.42
CA MET A 695 -4.46 -19.08 -17.89
C MET A 695 -4.09 -20.23 -16.96
N THR A 696 -2.83 -20.32 -16.54
CA THR A 696 -2.38 -21.41 -15.65
C THR A 696 -3.10 -21.37 -14.30
N ALA A 697 -3.26 -20.18 -13.70
CA ALA A 697 -3.93 -20.01 -12.43
C ALA A 697 -5.45 -20.26 -12.52
N ALA A 698 -6.07 -19.71 -13.57
CA ALA A 698 -7.50 -19.84 -13.88
C ALA A 698 -7.88 -21.31 -14.07
N LEU A 699 -7.24 -22.02 -15.01
CA LEU A 699 -7.55 -23.43 -15.26
C LEU A 699 -7.33 -24.31 -14.02
N SER A 700 -6.24 -24.08 -13.28
CA SER A 700 -5.95 -24.84 -12.05
C SER A 700 -7.03 -24.63 -10.98
N ALA A 701 -7.46 -23.39 -10.75
CA ALA A 701 -8.48 -23.07 -9.74
C ALA A 701 -9.89 -23.48 -10.21
N ASN A 702 -10.22 -23.26 -11.47
CA ASN A 702 -11.54 -23.51 -12.04
C ASN A 702 -11.81 -25.02 -12.23
N ALA A 703 -10.77 -25.86 -12.37
CA ALA A 703 -10.89 -27.32 -12.23
C ALA A 703 -11.38 -27.78 -10.83
N ARG A 704 -11.43 -26.87 -9.84
CA ARG A 704 -11.97 -27.07 -8.49
C ARG A 704 -13.07 -26.07 -8.15
N GLY A 705 -13.84 -25.64 -9.16
CA GLY A 705 -14.96 -24.70 -9.00
C GLY A 705 -14.56 -23.28 -8.55
N GLY A 706 -13.32 -22.87 -8.80
CA GLY A 706 -12.77 -21.55 -8.39
C GLY A 706 -11.95 -21.59 -7.10
N LYS A 707 -11.65 -22.78 -6.58
CA LYS A 707 -10.86 -22.94 -5.35
C LYS A 707 -9.37 -22.71 -5.60
N VAL A 708 -8.88 -21.57 -5.12
CA VAL A 708 -7.46 -21.24 -5.12
C VAL A 708 -6.73 -22.04 -4.05
N VAL A 709 -5.83 -22.92 -4.47
CA VAL A 709 -4.93 -23.63 -3.58
C VAL A 709 -3.59 -22.90 -3.65
N PHE A 710 -3.13 -22.36 -2.52
CA PHE A 710 -1.76 -21.85 -2.41
C PHE A 710 -0.81 -23.03 -2.57
N VAL A 711 -0.33 -23.26 -3.80
CA VAL A 711 0.86 -24.06 -4.01
C VAL A 711 2.03 -23.13 -3.68
N MET A 712 2.70 -23.38 -2.54
CA MET A 712 4.03 -22.82 -2.33
C MET A 712 4.92 -23.41 -3.43
N ASP A 713 5.17 -22.66 -4.49
CA ASP A 713 6.12 -23.05 -5.52
C ASP A 713 7.53 -23.10 -4.92
N TYR A 714 7.88 -24.27 -4.38
CA TYR A 714 9.25 -24.73 -4.33
C TYR A 714 9.62 -25.18 -5.74
N GLN A 715 10.33 -24.32 -6.47
CA GLN A 715 11.19 -24.78 -7.56
C GLN A 715 12.63 -24.35 -7.29
N ILE A 716 13.50 -25.35 -7.46
CA ILE A 716 14.90 -25.50 -7.05
C ILE A 716 15.84 -24.63 -7.87
#